data_AF-W5PBW9-F1
#
_entry.id   AF-W5PBW9-F1
#
_cell.length_a   1.000
_cell.length_b   1.000
_cell.length_c   1.000
_cell.angle_alpha   90.00
_cell.angle_beta   90.00
_cell.angle_gamma   90.00
#
_symmetry.space_group_name_H-M   'P 1'
#
loop_
_entity.id
_entity.type
_entity.pdbx_description
1 polymer ?
#
loop_
_entity_poly.entity_id
_entity_poly.type
_entity_poly.pdbx_seq_one_letter_code
_entity_poly.pdbx_strand_id
1 'polypeptide(L)'
;CSRGSDNRLPHRRQTVLREKGRRLANRGPAYMFNDHSTSLSIEEERFLDAAEYGNIPVVRKMLEECLSLNVNCVDYMGQNALQLAVANEHLEITELLLKKENLSRVGDALLLAISKGYVRIVEAILSHPAFAEGKRLATSPSQSELQQDDFYAYDEDGTRFSHDVTPIILAAHCQEYEIVHTLLRKGARIERPHDYFCKCSECNQKQKHDSFSHSRSRINAYKGLASPAYLSLSSEDPVMTALELSNELAVLANIEKEFKNDYKKLSMQCKDFVVGLLDLCRNTEEVEAILNGDVEIRHSGGDHSRPNLSRLKLAIKYDVKKFVAHPNCQQQLLSIWYENLSGLRQQTMAVKFLVVLAVAVGLPFLALVYWFAPCSKMGKIMRGPFMKFVAHAASFTIFLGLLVMNAADRFEGTKILPNETSTDHAKQLFRMKTSCFSWMEMLIISWVIGMIWAECKEIWTQGPKEYLFELWNMLDFGMLAIFAASFIARFMAFWHASKAQSIIDANDTLKDLTKVTLGDNVKYYNLARIKWDPSDPQIISEGLYAIAVVLSFSRIAYILPANESFGPLQISLGRTVKDIFKFMVIFIMVFVAFMIGMFNLYSYYIGAKQNEAFTTVEESFKTLFWAIFGLSEVKSVVINYNHKFIENIGYVLYGVYNVTMVIVLLNMLIAMINSSFQEIEDDADVEWKFARAKLWFSYFEEGRTLPVPFNLVPSPKSLFYLLLRLKKWISELFQGHKKGFQEDAEMNKRNFGKKYMIFGALPDV
;
A
#
# COMPACT_ATOMS: atom_id res chain seq x y z
N CYS A 1 -64.41 -14.68 -42.83
CA CYS A 1 -65.78 -14.17 -43.08
C CYS A 1 -66.38 -13.61 -41.79
N SER A 2 -66.90 -12.38 -41.86
CA SER A 2 -68.09 -11.83 -41.16
C SER A 2 -68.32 -11.96 -39.63
N ARG A 3 -68.58 -10.78 -39.00
CA ARG A 3 -69.30 -10.49 -37.72
C ARG A 3 -68.58 -10.90 -36.40
N GLY A 4 -68.61 -10.15 -35.29
CA GLY A 4 -69.24 -8.85 -34.90
C GLY A 4 -68.52 -8.22 -33.66
N SER A 5 -68.72 -6.94 -33.27
CA SER A 5 -69.83 -6.32 -32.48
C SER A 5 -69.79 -6.64 -30.95
N ASP A 6 -69.86 -5.69 -29.99
CA ASP A 6 -69.99 -4.22 -30.03
C ASP A 6 -69.70 -3.50 -28.66
N ASN A 7 -70.04 -2.19 -28.54
CA ASN A 7 -70.25 -1.35 -27.34
C ASN A 7 -69.09 -0.59 -26.61
N ARG A 8 -68.98 0.71 -26.95
CA ARG A 8 -68.94 1.95 -26.09
C ARG A 8 -68.18 1.99 -24.74
N LEU A 9 -67.27 2.97 -24.58
CA LEU A 9 -67.21 4.05 -23.54
C LEU A 9 -65.86 4.85 -23.61
N PRO A 10 -65.67 6.01 -22.93
CA PRO A 10 -65.69 7.36 -23.51
C PRO A 10 -64.31 8.01 -23.77
N HIS A 11 -64.31 9.25 -24.28
CA HIS A 11 -63.11 10.03 -24.65
C HIS A 11 -62.04 10.14 -23.55
N ARG A 12 -60.88 9.53 -23.81
CA ARG A 12 -59.63 9.82 -23.10
C ARG A 12 -58.99 11.08 -23.73
N ARG A 13 -58.85 12.17 -22.98
CA ARG A 13 -58.07 13.34 -23.41
C ARG A 13 -56.65 12.89 -23.76
N GLN A 14 -56.19 13.17 -24.98
CA GLN A 14 -54.80 12.94 -25.36
C GLN A 14 -53.90 13.94 -24.64
N THR A 15 -53.12 13.47 -23.68
CA THR A 15 -51.97 14.20 -23.13
C THR A 15 -50.85 14.18 -24.18
N VAL A 16 -50.65 15.31 -24.85
CA VAL A 16 -49.56 15.48 -25.83
C VAL A 16 -48.22 15.48 -25.08
N LEU A 17 -47.32 14.58 -25.45
CA LEU A 17 -45.93 14.58 -25.00
C LEU A 17 -45.23 15.85 -25.51
N ARG A 18 -44.81 16.74 -24.61
CA ARG A 18 -43.96 17.89 -24.93
C ARG A 18 -42.50 17.48 -24.79
N GLU A 19 -41.85 17.11 -25.89
CA GLU A 19 -40.40 16.90 -25.92
C GLU A 19 -39.66 18.23 -25.67
N LYS A 20 -39.20 18.47 -24.43
CA LYS A 20 -38.17 19.49 -24.16
C LYS A 20 -36.81 18.92 -24.62
N GLY A 21 -36.50 19.05 -25.91
CA GLY A 21 -35.17 18.75 -26.43
C GLY A 21 -34.12 19.72 -25.85
N ARG A 22 -32.97 19.18 -25.40
CA ARG A 22 -31.81 20.00 -24.99
C ARG A 22 -31.37 20.89 -26.15
N ARG A 23 -31.51 22.22 -26.01
CA ARG A 23 -31.07 23.18 -27.03
C ARG A 23 -29.54 23.22 -27.09
N LEU A 24 -28.99 23.05 -28.29
CA LEU A 24 -27.58 23.33 -28.59
C LEU A 24 -27.32 24.84 -28.42
N ALA A 25 -26.33 25.21 -27.61
CA ALA A 25 -26.02 26.59 -27.28
C ALA A 25 -25.24 27.31 -28.39
N ASN A 26 -25.91 27.72 -29.47
CA ASN A 26 -25.39 28.75 -30.38
C ASN A 26 -25.59 30.13 -29.75
N ARG A 27 -24.56 30.66 -29.08
CA ARG A 27 -24.56 32.03 -28.51
C ARG A 27 -23.91 33.01 -29.49
N GLY A 28 -24.72 33.84 -30.14
CA GLY A 28 -24.26 35.09 -30.78
C GLY A 28 -24.10 36.22 -29.74
N PRO A 29 -23.39 37.31 -30.07
CA PRO A 29 -23.11 38.38 -29.11
C PRO A 29 -24.30 39.34 -28.92
N ALA A 30 -24.51 39.73 -27.66
CA ALA A 30 -25.25 40.93 -27.22
C ALA A 30 -26.72 41.07 -27.66
N TYR A 31 -27.61 40.30 -27.03
CA TYR A 31 -28.90 40.83 -26.57
C TYR A 31 -29.03 40.58 -25.07
N MET A 32 -29.66 41.51 -24.35
CA MET A 32 -29.90 41.38 -22.90
C MET A 32 -30.75 40.14 -22.62
N PHE A 33 -30.42 39.39 -21.57
CA PHE A 33 -31.25 38.31 -21.07
C PHE A 33 -32.59 38.88 -20.57
N ASN A 34 -33.61 38.83 -21.41
CA ASN A 34 -34.99 39.11 -21.03
C ASN A 34 -35.94 38.36 -21.98
N ASP A 35 -36.01 37.04 -21.81
CA ASP A 35 -36.75 36.12 -22.69
C ASP A 35 -37.95 35.47 -21.97
N HIS A 36 -38.47 36.14 -20.92
CA HIS A 36 -39.77 35.83 -20.33
C HIS A 36 -40.86 36.81 -20.81
N SER A 37 -41.98 36.24 -21.25
CA SER A 37 -43.04 36.90 -22.01
C SER A 37 -44.24 37.36 -21.16
N THR A 38 -44.05 37.50 -19.85
CA THR A 38 -45.03 38.06 -18.91
C THR A 38 -44.36 39.13 -18.07
N SER A 39 -44.70 40.40 -18.31
CA SER A 39 -44.41 41.47 -17.35
C SER A 39 -45.08 41.14 -16.03
N LEU A 40 -44.31 41.07 -14.94
CA LEU A 40 -44.85 41.02 -13.59
C LEU A 40 -45.91 42.10 -13.41
N SER A 41 -47.03 41.77 -12.77
CA SER A 41 -47.95 42.81 -12.33
C SER A 41 -47.30 43.65 -11.23
N ILE A 42 -47.70 44.92 -11.12
CA ILE A 42 -47.24 45.83 -10.05
C ILE A 42 -47.56 45.26 -8.65
N GLU A 43 -48.58 44.41 -8.54
CA GLU A 43 -48.91 43.68 -7.32
C GLU A 43 -47.91 42.54 -7.04
N GLU A 44 -47.48 41.78 -8.05
CA GLU A 44 -46.46 40.73 -7.90
C GLU A 44 -45.06 41.30 -7.66
N GLU A 45 -44.68 42.38 -8.33
CA GLU A 45 -43.42 43.10 -8.09
C GLU A 45 -43.35 43.61 -6.64
N ARG A 46 -44.40 44.29 -6.18
CA ARG A 46 -44.51 44.75 -4.79
C ARG A 46 -44.54 43.60 -3.77
N PHE A 47 -45.07 42.43 -4.14
CA PHE A 47 -45.07 41.24 -3.30
C PHE A 47 -43.67 40.63 -3.17
N LEU A 48 -42.91 40.53 -4.28
CA LEU A 48 -41.53 40.05 -4.30
C LEU A 48 -40.62 41.00 -3.49
N ASP A 49 -40.71 42.32 -3.71
CA ASP A 49 -40.03 43.33 -2.89
C ASP A 49 -40.35 43.15 -1.39
N ALA A 50 -41.65 43.02 -1.05
CA ALA A 50 -42.06 42.86 0.35
C ALA A 50 -41.53 41.56 0.98
N ALA A 51 -41.38 40.49 0.20
CA ALA A 51 -40.77 39.24 0.65
C ALA A 51 -39.24 39.34 0.78
N GLU A 52 -38.56 40.03 -0.14
CA GLU A 52 -37.12 40.24 -0.12
C GLU A 52 -36.67 41.15 1.04
N TYR A 53 -37.36 42.27 1.26
CA TYR A 53 -37.05 43.25 2.31
C TYR A 53 -37.58 42.88 3.72
N GLY A 54 -38.28 41.76 3.88
CA GLY A 54 -38.74 41.30 5.20
C GLY A 54 -40.03 41.96 5.72
N ASN A 55 -40.88 42.51 4.84
CA ASN A 55 -42.07 43.27 5.23
C ASN A 55 -43.28 42.37 5.56
N ILE A 56 -43.20 41.67 6.70
CA ILE A 56 -44.19 40.73 7.24
C ILE A 56 -45.66 41.22 7.14
N PRO A 57 -46.04 42.43 7.59
CA PRO A 57 -47.45 42.85 7.55
C PRO A 57 -47.96 43.09 6.12
N VAL A 58 -47.10 43.53 5.19
CA VAL A 58 -47.47 43.70 3.78
C VAL A 58 -47.65 42.32 3.12
N VAL A 59 -46.69 41.40 3.30
CA VAL A 59 -46.78 40.04 2.77
C VAL A 59 -48.02 39.32 3.30
N ARG A 60 -48.28 39.39 4.62
CA ARG A 60 -49.49 38.82 5.24
C ARG A 60 -50.76 39.35 4.60
N LYS A 61 -50.89 40.68 4.52
CA LYS A 61 -52.07 41.36 3.99
C LYS A 61 -52.31 40.98 2.53
N MET A 62 -51.26 40.95 1.70
CA MET A 62 -51.37 40.56 0.29
C MET A 62 -51.74 39.07 0.12
N LEU A 63 -51.27 38.17 1.00
CA LEU A 63 -51.63 36.76 0.96
C LEU A 63 -53.08 36.45 1.40
N GLU A 64 -53.67 37.34 2.21
CA GLU A 64 -55.04 37.25 2.74
C GLU A 64 -56.06 37.99 1.86
N GLU A 65 -55.70 39.15 1.26
CA GLU A 65 -56.62 40.01 0.51
C GLU A 65 -56.59 39.82 -1.02
N CYS A 66 -55.44 39.45 -1.62
CA CYS A 66 -55.30 39.39 -3.08
C CYS A 66 -55.58 37.99 -3.66
N LEU A 67 -56.81 37.78 -4.16
CA LEU A 67 -57.21 36.54 -4.86
C LEU A 67 -56.59 36.38 -6.26
N SER A 68 -56.09 37.46 -6.86
CA SER A 68 -55.41 37.51 -8.16
C SER A 68 -53.92 37.17 -8.10
N LEU A 69 -53.32 37.16 -6.90
CA LEU A 69 -51.87 37.05 -6.74
C LEU A 69 -51.38 35.63 -7.01
N ASN A 70 -50.50 35.47 -8.01
CA ASN A 70 -49.74 34.24 -8.17
C ASN A 70 -48.62 34.19 -7.13
N VAL A 71 -48.78 33.34 -6.11
CA VAL A 71 -47.76 33.15 -5.04
C VAL A 71 -46.44 32.58 -5.59
N ASN A 72 -46.45 31.95 -6.77
CA ASN A 72 -45.26 31.47 -7.47
C ASN A 72 -44.82 32.41 -8.60
N CYS A 73 -45.01 33.73 -8.45
CA CYS A 73 -44.36 34.71 -9.30
C CYS A 73 -42.83 34.60 -9.16
N VAL A 74 -42.11 34.98 -10.22
CA VAL A 74 -40.64 34.90 -10.26
C VAL A 74 -40.04 36.24 -10.65
N ASP A 75 -38.90 36.58 -10.05
CA ASP A 75 -38.14 37.78 -10.38
C ASP A 75 -37.39 37.66 -11.73
N TYR A 76 -36.60 38.67 -12.06
CA TYR A 76 -35.77 38.73 -13.28
C TYR A 76 -34.62 37.70 -13.31
N MET A 77 -34.28 37.09 -12.18
CA MET A 77 -33.33 35.97 -12.04
C MET A 77 -34.04 34.61 -11.99
N GLY A 78 -35.37 34.60 -12.11
CA GLY A 78 -36.20 33.41 -12.02
C GLY A 78 -36.46 32.93 -10.60
N GLN A 79 -36.29 33.73 -9.54
CA GLN A 79 -36.47 33.34 -8.14
C GLN A 79 -37.89 33.59 -7.63
N ASN A 80 -38.47 32.62 -6.93
CA ASN A 80 -39.76 32.70 -6.26
C ASN A 80 -39.64 33.42 -4.89
N ALA A 81 -40.73 34.03 -4.41
CA ALA A 81 -40.81 34.74 -3.12
C ALA A 81 -40.27 33.91 -1.93
N LEU A 82 -40.47 32.59 -1.94
CA LEU A 82 -39.89 31.67 -0.94
C LEU A 82 -38.35 31.61 -1.02
N GLN A 83 -37.79 31.55 -2.22
CA GLN A 83 -36.33 31.52 -2.41
C GLN A 83 -35.70 32.85 -1.97
N LEU A 84 -36.36 33.99 -2.21
CA LEU A 84 -35.93 35.32 -1.75
C LEU A 84 -36.01 35.45 -0.22
N ALA A 85 -37.14 35.07 0.39
CA ALA A 85 -37.30 35.09 1.84
C ALA A 85 -36.27 34.19 2.56
N VAL A 86 -35.98 33.02 2.00
CA VAL A 86 -34.94 32.10 2.51
C VAL A 86 -33.53 32.65 2.28
N ALA A 87 -33.25 33.30 1.14
CA ALA A 87 -31.93 33.89 0.86
C ALA A 87 -31.53 34.96 1.88
N ASN A 88 -32.52 35.72 2.37
CA ASN A 88 -32.37 36.84 3.31
C ASN A 88 -32.69 36.49 4.78
N GLU A 89 -32.83 35.20 5.11
CA GLU A 89 -33.09 34.68 6.46
C GLU A 89 -34.43 35.11 7.11
N HIS A 90 -35.45 35.46 6.33
CA HIS A 90 -36.76 35.90 6.84
C HIS A 90 -37.63 34.71 7.29
N LEU A 91 -37.36 34.20 8.50
CA LEU A 91 -38.07 33.05 9.09
C LEU A 91 -39.60 33.24 9.16
N GLU A 92 -40.08 34.39 9.67
CA GLU A 92 -41.53 34.63 9.83
C GLU A 92 -42.28 34.67 8.49
N ILE A 93 -41.66 35.23 7.45
CA ILE A 93 -42.21 35.22 6.08
C ILE A 93 -42.18 33.79 5.53
N THR A 94 -41.10 33.04 5.77
CA THR A 94 -40.98 31.64 5.36
C THR A 94 -42.10 30.79 5.97
N GLU A 95 -42.36 30.90 7.28
CA GLU A 95 -43.49 30.23 7.95
C GLU A 95 -44.86 30.67 7.43
N LEU A 96 -45.00 31.93 7.01
CA LEU A 96 -46.25 32.45 6.45
C LEU A 96 -46.50 31.88 5.05
N LEU A 97 -45.50 31.91 4.18
CA LEU A 97 -45.56 31.33 2.84
C LEU A 97 -45.84 29.82 2.89
N LEU A 98 -45.13 29.07 3.76
CA LEU A 98 -45.28 27.61 3.91
C LEU A 98 -46.67 27.17 4.40
N LYS A 99 -47.55 28.07 4.85
CA LYS A 99 -48.96 27.75 5.14
C LYS A 99 -49.83 27.64 3.88
N LYS A 100 -49.31 27.98 2.70
CA LYS A 100 -50.03 27.90 1.41
C LYS A 100 -49.67 26.59 0.70
N GLU A 101 -50.68 25.79 0.37
CA GLU A 101 -50.47 24.43 -0.18
C GLU A 101 -49.85 24.39 -1.59
N ASN A 102 -50.08 25.42 -2.41
CA ASN A 102 -49.65 25.46 -3.83
C ASN A 102 -48.30 26.15 -4.05
N LEU A 103 -47.26 25.84 -3.26
CA LEU A 103 -45.90 26.35 -3.47
C LEU A 103 -45.06 25.46 -4.41
N SER A 104 -44.45 26.06 -5.43
CA SER A 104 -43.41 25.43 -6.24
C SER A 104 -42.01 25.66 -5.65
N ARG A 105 -41.01 24.90 -6.11
CA ARG A 105 -39.57 25.08 -5.79
C ARG A 105 -39.17 25.02 -4.30
N VAL A 106 -40.02 24.46 -3.44
CA VAL A 106 -39.75 24.25 -2.01
C VAL A 106 -38.48 23.39 -1.78
N GLY A 107 -38.18 22.47 -2.69
CA GLY A 107 -36.97 21.64 -2.65
C GLY A 107 -35.68 22.43 -2.93
N ASP A 108 -35.69 23.40 -3.84
CA ASP A 108 -34.54 24.29 -4.05
C ASP A 108 -34.37 25.28 -2.88
N ALA A 109 -35.48 25.81 -2.33
CA ALA A 109 -35.43 26.61 -1.12
C ALA A 109 -34.83 25.84 0.08
N LEU A 110 -35.14 24.54 0.22
CA LEU A 110 -34.48 23.67 1.20
C LEU A 110 -32.97 23.54 0.95
N LEU A 111 -32.55 23.29 -0.29
CA LEU A 111 -31.12 23.19 -0.64
C LEU A 111 -30.38 24.53 -0.41
N LEU A 112 -31.03 25.66 -0.66
CA LEU A 112 -30.50 26.99 -0.35
C LEU A 112 -30.30 27.20 1.15
N ALA A 113 -31.33 26.90 1.96
CA ALA A 113 -31.26 27.02 3.42
C ALA A 113 -30.15 26.14 4.02
N ILE A 114 -30.00 24.91 3.51
CA ILE A 114 -28.91 24.00 3.88
C ILE A 114 -27.54 24.57 3.49
N SER A 115 -27.41 25.10 2.26
CA SER A 115 -26.15 25.72 1.79
C SER A 115 -25.75 26.98 2.56
N LYS A 116 -26.68 27.59 3.32
CA LYS A 116 -26.47 28.78 4.14
C LYS A 116 -26.33 28.47 5.65
N GLY A 117 -26.65 27.26 6.09
CA GLY A 117 -26.63 26.88 7.51
C GLY A 117 -27.86 27.35 8.31
N TYR A 118 -28.97 27.72 7.67
CA TYR A 118 -30.14 28.30 8.36
C TYR A 118 -31.02 27.23 9.03
N VAL A 119 -30.57 26.71 10.19
CA VAL A 119 -31.19 25.58 10.91
C VAL A 119 -32.70 25.74 11.13
N ARG A 120 -33.17 26.90 11.64
CA ARG A 120 -34.60 27.11 11.91
C ARG A 120 -35.47 27.16 10.66
N ILE A 121 -34.94 27.74 9.58
CA ILE A 121 -35.61 27.77 8.27
C ILE A 121 -35.69 26.34 7.70
N VAL A 122 -34.62 25.55 7.84
CA VAL A 122 -34.62 24.13 7.47
C VAL A 122 -35.66 23.34 8.28
N GLU A 123 -35.77 23.54 9.59
CA GLU A 123 -36.80 22.90 10.42
C GLU A 123 -38.22 23.30 10.00
N ALA A 124 -38.47 24.59 9.74
CA ALA A 124 -39.75 25.07 9.24
C ALA A 124 -40.11 24.42 7.89
N ILE A 125 -39.18 24.38 6.93
CA ILE A 125 -39.39 23.74 5.62
C ILE A 125 -39.60 22.22 5.78
N LEU A 126 -38.84 21.53 6.63
CA LEU A 126 -39.00 20.09 6.91
C LEU A 126 -40.26 19.73 7.73
N SER A 127 -40.99 20.73 8.23
CA SER A 127 -42.32 20.54 8.83
C SER A 127 -43.46 20.51 7.79
N HIS A 128 -43.21 21.02 6.57
CA HIS A 128 -44.19 21.09 5.49
C HIS A 128 -44.63 19.68 5.03
N PRO A 129 -45.94 19.44 4.76
CA PRO A 129 -46.48 18.13 4.44
C PRO A 129 -45.81 17.45 3.23
N ALA A 130 -45.28 18.21 2.27
CA ALA A 130 -44.56 17.65 1.12
C ALA A 130 -43.32 16.79 1.49
N PHE A 131 -42.75 16.97 2.69
CA PHE A 131 -41.62 16.16 3.18
C PHE A 131 -42.03 15.05 4.16
N ALA A 132 -43.32 14.91 4.49
CA ALA A 132 -43.79 13.98 5.53
C ALA A 132 -43.50 12.50 5.24
N GLU A 133 -43.51 12.07 3.97
CA GLU A 133 -43.23 10.68 3.59
C GLU A 133 -41.73 10.31 3.58
N GLY A 134 -40.81 11.26 3.78
CA GLY A 134 -39.35 11.03 3.78
C GLY A 134 -38.73 10.67 2.42
N LYS A 135 -39.46 10.02 1.51
CA LYS A 135 -38.98 9.56 0.19
C LYS A 135 -38.29 10.68 -0.61
N ARG A 136 -38.88 11.88 -0.66
CA ARG A 136 -38.34 13.05 -1.37
C ARG A 136 -36.98 13.54 -0.84
N LEU A 137 -36.58 13.15 0.39
CA LEU A 137 -35.28 13.47 0.99
C LEU A 137 -34.19 12.45 0.61
N ALA A 138 -34.57 11.23 0.23
CA ALA A 138 -33.66 10.14 -0.14
C ALA A 138 -33.45 10.03 -1.66
N THR A 139 -34.48 10.30 -2.47
CA THR A 139 -34.39 10.30 -3.93
C THR A 139 -33.58 11.47 -4.46
N SER A 140 -32.67 11.23 -5.42
CA SER A 140 -31.97 12.32 -6.12
C SER A 140 -32.94 13.11 -7.02
N PRO A 141 -32.71 14.42 -7.25
CA PRO A 141 -33.50 15.23 -8.18
C PRO A 141 -33.68 14.55 -9.56
N SER A 142 -32.59 13.98 -10.09
CA SER A 142 -32.54 13.18 -11.33
C SER A 142 -33.41 11.91 -11.36
N GLN A 143 -33.75 11.33 -10.20
CA GLN A 143 -34.69 10.22 -10.12
C GLN A 143 -36.14 10.71 -10.00
N SER A 144 -36.37 11.89 -9.40
CA SER A 144 -37.69 12.54 -9.35
C SER A 144 -38.11 13.24 -10.66
N GLU A 145 -37.20 13.49 -11.61
CA GLU A 145 -37.52 14.06 -12.94
C GLU A 145 -38.55 13.23 -13.73
N LEU A 146 -38.72 11.94 -13.41
CA LEU A 146 -39.79 11.08 -13.96
C LEU A 146 -41.22 11.49 -13.52
N GLN A 147 -41.38 12.40 -12.55
CA GLN A 147 -42.66 12.80 -11.97
C GLN A 147 -43.16 14.19 -12.38
N GLN A 148 -42.43 14.94 -13.21
CA GLN A 148 -42.87 16.25 -13.75
C GLN A 148 -43.16 17.37 -12.72
N ASP A 149 -42.61 17.27 -11.49
CA ASP A 149 -42.71 18.32 -10.46
C ASP A 149 -41.52 19.30 -10.54
N ASP A 150 -41.76 20.61 -10.66
CA ASP A 150 -40.74 21.70 -10.54
C ASP A 150 -40.27 21.90 -9.08
N PHE A 151 -40.05 20.81 -8.34
CA PHE A 151 -39.83 20.82 -6.89
C PHE A 151 -38.41 21.23 -6.49
N TYR A 152 -37.41 20.77 -7.25
CA TYR A 152 -35.99 21.10 -7.07
C TYR A 152 -35.45 22.07 -8.14
N ALA A 153 -36.30 22.54 -9.05
CA ALA A 153 -35.94 23.53 -10.06
C ALA A 153 -35.58 24.87 -9.41
N TYR A 154 -34.52 25.51 -9.89
CA TYR A 154 -34.15 26.86 -9.49
C TYR A 154 -34.90 27.87 -10.37
N ASP A 155 -34.78 27.71 -11.68
CA ASP A 155 -35.42 28.47 -12.76
C ASP A 155 -36.11 27.51 -13.76
N GLU A 156 -36.42 27.94 -15.00
CA GLU A 156 -36.95 27.04 -16.05
C GLU A 156 -35.87 26.23 -16.80
N ASP A 157 -34.60 26.57 -16.62
CA ASP A 157 -33.45 26.03 -17.35
C ASP A 157 -32.69 24.94 -16.56
N GLY A 158 -32.80 24.90 -15.23
CA GLY A 158 -32.21 23.84 -14.41
C GLY A 158 -32.34 23.96 -12.88
N THR A 159 -31.47 23.23 -12.18
CA THR A 159 -31.36 23.17 -10.72
C THR A 159 -30.10 23.89 -10.25
N ARG A 160 -30.12 24.56 -9.09
CA ARG A 160 -28.93 25.29 -8.58
C ARG A 160 -27.73 24.37 -8.33
N PHE A 161 -27.99 23.19 -7.79
CA PHE A 161 -27.00 22.14 -7.54
C PHE A 161 -27.14 21.02 -8.57
N SER A 162 -26.12 20.16 -8.71
CA SER A 162 -26.17 19.06 -9.67
C SER A 162 -27.24 18.01 -9.28
N HIS A 163 -27.91 17.45 -10.28
CA HIS A 163 -29.13 16.62 -10.16
C HIS A 163 -28.97 15.33 -9.32
N ASP A 164 -27.76 15.02 -8.88
CA ASP A 164 -27.37 13.89 -8.04
C ASP A 164 -27.29 14.24 -6.54
N VAL A 165 -27.23 15.52 -6.18
CA VAL A 165 -27.07 15.97 -4.80
C VAL A 165 -28.42 15.96 -4.08
N THR A 166 -28.54 15.10 -3.07
CA THR A 166 -29.68 15.10 -2.14
C THR A 166 -29.45 16.10 -0.99
N PRO A 167 -30.51 16.52 -0.26
CA PRO A 167 -30.37 17.42 0.89
C PRO A 167 -29.35 16.96 1.94
N ILE A 168 -29.28 15.65 2.21
CA ILE A 168 -28.32 15.07 3.17
C ILE A 168 -26.88 15.09 2.65
N ILE A 169 -26.66 14.92 1.33
CA ILE A 169 -25.32 15.05 0.73
C ILE A 169 -24.85 16.51 0.81
N LEU A 170 -25.73 17.48 0.53
CA LEU A 170 -25.38 18.90 0.63
C LEU A 170 -25.06 19.32 2.07
N ALA A 171 -25.89 18.93 3.04
CA ALA A 171 -25.64 19.19 4.47
C ALA A 171 -24.29 18.59 4.93
N ALA A 172 -23.97 17.38 4.48
CA ALA A 172 -22.68 16.74 4.74
C ALA A 172 -21.50 17.47 4.07
N HIS A 173 -21.68 18.04 2.87
CA HIS A 173 -20.63 18.85 2.20
C HIS A 173 -20.37 20.17 2.92
N CYS A 174 -21.40 20.79 3.51
CA CYS A 174 -21.31 22.03 4.30
C CYS A 174 -20.81 21.80 5.74
N GLN A 175 -20.77 20.55 6.22
CA GLN A 175 -20.36 20.15 7.58
C GLN A 175 -21.30 20.64 8.70
N GLU A 176 -22.59 20.85 8.38
CA GLU A 176 -23.60 21.37 9.30
C GLU A 176 -24.19 20.27 10.20
N TYR A 177 -23.61 20.07 11.39
CA TYR A 177 -23.96 18.98 12.31
C TYR A 177 -25.44 18.97 12.72
N GLU A 178 -26.04 20.12 13.02
CA GLU A 178 -27.45 20.21 13.44
C GLU A 178 -28.41 19.82 12.30
N ILE A 179 -28.15 20.34 11.10
CA ILE A 179 -28.92 20.02 9.88
C ILE A 179 -28.79 18.54 9.53
N VAL A 180 -27.56 18.00 9.57
CA VAL A 180 -27.30 16.57 9.36
C VAL A 180 -28.08 15.74 10.38
N HIS A 181 -28.00 16.04 11.68
CA HIS A 181 -28.76 15.32 12.71
C HIS A 181 -30.27 15.36 12.49
N THR A 182 -30.85 16.51 12.13
CA THR A 182 -32.28 16.67 11.86
C THR A 182 -32.71 15.87 10.62
N LEU A 183 -31.92 15.88 9.54
CA LEU A 183 -32.17 15.04 8.35
C LEU A 183 -32.02 13.53 8.65
N LEU A 184 -31.02 13.15 9.45
CA LEU A 184 -30.81 11.77 9.90
C LEU A 184 -31.99 11.28 10.76
N ARG A 185 -32.60 12.13 11.61
CA ARG A 185 -33.82 11.82 12.37
C ARG A 185 -35.06 11.66 11.49
N LYS A 186 -35.14 12.39 10.38
CA LYS A 186 -36.20 12.23 9.36
C LYS A 186 -36.01 10.99 8.47
N GLY A 187 -35.00 10.16 8.75
CA GLY A 187 -34.74 8.91 8.03
C GLY A 187 -33.92 9.05 6.74
N ALA A 188 -33.45 10.26 6.40
CA ALA A 188 -32.53 10.42 5.28
C ALA A 188 -31.18 9.77 5.61
N ARG A 189 -30.62 9.02 4.66
CA ARG A 189 -29.28 8.44 4.69
C ARG A 189 -28.65 8.60 3.32
N ILE A 190 -27.32 8.64 3.26
CA ILE A 190 -26.57 8.64 2.01
C ILE A 190 -26.41 7.19 1.57
N GLU A 191 -26.97 6.86 0.40
CA GLU A 191 -26.78 5.55 -0.22
C GLU A 191 -25.28 5.35 -0.56
N ARG A 192 -24.70 4.21 -0.15
CA ARG A 192 -23.33 3.90 -0.53
C ARG A 192 -23.27 3.62 -2.04
N PRO A 193 -22.36 4.26 -2.80
CA PRO A 193 -22.22 3.98 -4.21
C PRO A 193 -21.77 2.52 -4.42
N HIS A 194 -22.24 1.89 -5.50
CA HIS A 194 -21.76 0.57 -5.89
C HIS A 194 -20.27 0.60 -6.26
N ASP A 195 -19.60 -0.55 -6.08
CA ASP A 195 -18.23 -0.79 -6.55
C ASP A 195 -18.05 -0.34 -8.01
N TYR A 196 -16.88 0.23 -8.31
CA TYR A 196 -16.52 0.78 -9.62
C TYR A 196 -16.75 -0.22 -10.76
N PHE A 197 -16.48 -1.50 -10.51
CA PHE A 197 -16.62 -2.58 -11.50
C PHE A 197 -18.00 -3.25 -11.51
N CYS A 198 -18.99 -2.70 -10.79
CA CYS A 198 -20.35 -3.25 -10.75
C CYS A 198 -21.04 -3.18 -12.12
N LYS A 199 -21.64 -4.31 -12.54
CA LYS A 199 -22.30 -4.47 -13.85
C LYS A 199 -23.82 -4.59 -13.74
N CYS A 200 -24.44 -4.09 -12.66
CA CYS A 200 -25.89 -4.09 -12.55
C CYS A 200 -26.55 -3.25 -13.65
N SER A 201 -27.82 -3.53 -13.94
CA SER A 201 -28.58 -2.86 -15.00
C SER A 201 -28.60 -1.34 -14.83
N GLU A 202 -28.78 -0.84 -13.61
CA GLU A 202 -28.84 0.60 -13.31
C GLU A 202 -27.50 1.31 -13.54
N CYS A 203 -26.39 0.78 -13.02
CA CYS A 203 -25.06 1.38 -13.22
C CYS A 203 -24.68 1.38 -14.70
N ASN A 204 -24.92 0.27 -15.40
CA ASN A 204 -24.65 0.15 -16.84
C ASN A 204 -25.52 1.12 -17.66
N GLN A 205 -26.80 1.31 -17.30
CA GLN A 205 -27.69 2.26 -17.95
C GLN A 205 -27.27 3.72 -17.70
N LYS A 206 -26.97 4.08 -16.44
CA LYS A 206 -26.46 5.42 -16.06
C LYS A 206 -25.14 5.73 -16.78
N GLN A 207 -24.20 4.79 -16.82
CA GLN A 207 -22.91 4.94 -17.49
C GLN A 207 -23.02 5.08 -19.02
N LYS A 208 -23.94 4.34 -19.66
CA LYS A 208 -24.21 4.47 -21.10
C LYS A 208 -24.89 5.77 -21.48
N HIS A 209 -25.77 6.29 -20.62
CA HIS A 209 -26.48 7.54 -20.86
C HIS A 209 -25.57 8.76 -20.62
N ASP A 210 -24.88 8.81 -19.48
CA ASP A 210 -23.90 9.86 -19.15
C ASP A 210 -22.85 9.35 -18.15
N SER A 211 -21.69 8.96 -18.67
CA SER A 211 -20.57 8.50 -17.85
C SER A 211 -19.91 9.60 -17.01
N PHE A 212 -20.05 10.88 -17.36
CA PHE A 212 -19.46 11.99 -16.61
C PHE A 212 -20.35 12.41 -15.44
N SER A 213 -21.65 12.49 -15.65
CA SER A 213 -22.62 12.65 -14.56
C SER A 213 -22.56 11.47 -13.58
N HIS A 214 -22.38 10.24 -14.07
CA HIS A 214 -22.25 9.07 -13.20
C HIS A 214 -20.99 9.12 -12.30
N SER A 215 -19.82 9.51 -12.83
CA SER A 215 -18.61 9.67 -12.00
C SER A 215 -18.70 10.87 -11.05
N ARG A 216 -19.33 11.98 -11.48
CA ARG A 216 -19.63 13.13 -10.62
C ARG A 216 -20.53 12.76 -9.44
N SER A 217 -21.57 11.96 -9.69
CA SER A 217 -22.47 11.43 -8.66
C SER A 217 -21.76 10.56 -7.64
N ARG A 218 -20.87 9.66 -8.10
CA ARG A 218 -20.04 8.81 -7.23
C ARG A 218 -19.18 9.65 -6.29
N ILE A 219 -18.45 10.65 -6.80
CA ILE A 219 -17.58 11.48 -5.95
C ILE A 219 -18.36 12.41 -5.02
N ASN A 220 -19.53 12.91 -5.42
CA ASN A 220 -20.41 13.69 -4.55
C ASN A 220 -20.96 12.86 -3.38
N ALA A 221 -21.35 11.60 -3.63
CA ALA A 221 -21.76 10.66 -2.58
C ALA A 221 -20.60 10.37 -1.62
N TYR A 222 -19.40 10.04 -2.14
CA TYR A 222 -18.21 9.82 -1.30
C TYR A 222 -17.80 11.06 -0.50
N LYS A 223 -17.92 12.26 -1.05
CA LYS A 223 -17.66 13.52 -0.33
C LYS A 223 -18.65 13.76 0.80
N GLY A 224 -19.89 13.28 0.67
CA GLY A 224 -20.87 13.27 1.76
C GLY A 224 -20.52 12.24 2.84
N LEU A 225 -20.21 11.00 2.45
CA LEU A 225 -19.84 9.91 3.36
C LEU A 225 -18.55 10.18 4.14
N ALA A 226 -17.57 10.86 3.53
CA ALA A 226 -16.28 11.21 4.11
C ALA A 226 -16.31 12.44 5.03
N SER A 227 -17.46 13.10 5.20
CA SER A 227 -17.53 14.30 6.02
C SER A 227 -17.52 13.95 7.53
N PRO A 228 -16.81 14.73 8.37
CA PRO A 228 -16.80 14.53 9.82
C PRO A 228 -18.20 14.51 10.45
N ALA A 229 -19.08 15.42 9.98
CA ALA A 229 -20.46 15.53 10.47
C ALA A 229 -21.32 14.31 10.13
N TYR A 230 -21.13 13.69 8.97
CA TYR A 230 -21.84 12.46 8.64
C TYR A 230 -21.28 11.26 9.40
N LEU A 231 -19.95 11.12 9.48
CA LEU A 231 -19.29 10.02 10.18
C LEU A 231 -19.67 9.97 11.67
N SER A 232 -19.61 11.10 12.37
CA SER A 232 -19.88 11.16 13.82
C SER A 232 -21.35 10.91 14.21
N LEU A 233 -22.31 11.21 13.32
CA LEU A 233 -23.74 11.14 13.62
C LEU A 233 -24.46 9.92 13.01
N SER A 234 -23.88 9.29 11.98
CA SER A 234 -24.52 8.18 11.27
C SER A 234 -24.01 6.78 11.64
N SER A 235 -22.81 6.67 12.21
CA SER A 235 -22.13 5.41 12.49
C SER A 235 -21.95 5.17 14.00
N GLU A 236 -22.04 3.91 14.42
CA GLU A 236 -21.85 3.48 15.81
C GLU A 236 -20.36 3.47 16.20
N ASP A 237 -19.51 2.93 15.33
CA ASP A 237 -18.04 3.06 15.42
C ASP A 237 -17.52 3.99 14.30
N PRO A 238 -17.36 5.31 14.58
CA PRO A 238 -16.85 6.26 13.59
C PRO A 238 -15.37 6.06 13.28
N VAL A 239 -14.59 5.46 14.20
CA VAL A 239 -13.16 5.21 14.00
C VAL A 239 -12.96 4.11 12.97
N MET A 240 -13.63 2.96 13.14
CA MET A 240 -13.55 1.85 12.18
C MET A 240 -14.12 2.26 10.81
N THR A 241 -15.28 2.93 10.79
CA THR A 241 -15.93 3.38 9.55
C THR A 241 -15.02 4.32 8.75
N ALA A 242 -14.38 5.29 9.42
CA ALA A 242 -13.45 6.22 8.77
C ALA A 242 -12.15 5.55 8.31
N LEU A 243 -11.62 4.57 9.06
CA LEU A 243 -10.46 3.80 8.65
C LEU A 243 -10.73 3.01 7.36
N GLU A 244 -11.82 2.25 7.30
CA GLU A 244 -12.22 1.50 6.10
C GLU A 244 -12.47 2.42 4.90
N LEU A 245 -13.26 3.49 5.08
CA LEU A 245 -13.57 4.45 4.03
C LEU A 245 -12.30 5.16 3.51
N SER A 246 -11.35 5.48 4.40
CA SER A 246 -10.08 6.10 3.97
C SER A 246 -9.27 5.19 3.04
N ASN A 247 -9.33 3.88 3.25
CA ASN A 247 -8.67 2.87 2.42
C ASN A 247 -9.43 2.65 1.10
N GLU A 248 -10.76 2.56 1.13
CA GLU A 248 -11.61 2.50 -0.07
C GLU A 248 -11.33 3.69 -1.01
N LEU A 249 -11.33 4.91 -0.48
CA LEU A 249 -11.00 6.13 -1.22
C LEU A 249 -9.55 6.10 -1.77
N ALA A 250 -8.59 5.56 -1.02
CA ALA A 250 -7.20 5.42 -1.48
C ALA A 250 -7.04 4.39 -2.60
N VAL A 251 -7.83 3.32 -2.61
CA VAL A 251 -7.90 2.35 -3.72
C VAL A 251 -8.55 2.99 -4.94
N LEU A 252 -9.68 3.68 -4.77
CA LEU A 252 -10.37 4.39 -5.85
C LEU A 252 -9.49 5.46 -6.51
N ALA A 253 -8.68 6.19 -5.72
CA ALA A 253 -7.69 7.16 -6.23
C ALA A 253 -6.59 6.54 -7.13
N ASN A 254 -6.46 5.21 -7.16
CA ASN A 254 -5.56 4.51 -8.09
C ASN A 254 -6.31 3.89 -9.28
N ILE A 255 -7.63 3.71 -9.19
CA ILE A 255 -8.50 3.23 -10.27
C ILE A 255 -8.92 4.42 -11.16
N GLU A 256 -9.56 5.44 -10.59
CA GLU A 256 -9.93 6.69 -11.27
C GLU A 256 -8.74 7.66 -11.24
N LYS A 257 -8.13 7.90 -12.41
CA LYS A 257 -6.93 8.75 -12.52
C LYS A 257 -7.30 10.24 -12.61
N GLU A 258 -8.48 10.52 -13.15
CA GLU A 258 -9.02 11.84 -13.44
C GLU A 258 -9.31 12.62 -12.15
N PHE A 259 -10.00 11.98 -11.20
CA PHE A 259 -10.35 12.56 -9.89
C PHE A 259 -9.42 12.13 -8.75
N LYS A 260 -8.24 11.57 -9.09
CA LYS A 260 -7.24 11.05 -8.14
C LYS A 260 -6.91 12.01 -6.99
N ASN A 261 -6.80 13.30 -7.29
CA ASN A 261 -6.47 14.32 -6.29
C ASN A 261 -7.61 14.55 -5.29
N ASP A 262 -8.86 14.42 -5.72
CA ASP A 262 -10.01 14.66 -4.87
C ASP A 262 -10.29 13.45 -3.97
N TYR A 263 -10.22 12.21 -4.49
CA TYR A 263 -10.25 11.01 -3.64
C TYR A 263 -9.12 11.00 -2.60
N LYS A 264 -7.92 11.47 -2.95
CA LYS A 264 -6.82 11.66 -1.98
C LYS A 264 -7.17 12.67 -0.88
N LYS A 265 -7.77 13.81 -1.23
CA LYS A 265 -8.23 14.80 -0.23
C LYS A 265 -9.29 14.20 0.70
N LEU A 266 -10.28 13.48 0.16
CA LEU A 266 -11.33 12.82 0.96
C LEU A 266 -10.73 11.72 1.88
N SER A 267 -9.79 10.93 1.37
CA SER A 267 -9.05 9.94 2.17
C SER A 267 -8.27 10.60 3.32
N MET A 268 -7.58 11.71 3.05
CA MET A 268 -6.89 12.49 4.08
C MET A 268 -7.86 13.11 5.10
N GLN A 269 -9.02 13.61 4.68
CA GLN A 269 -10.06 14.10 5.61
C GLN A 269 -10.55 13.00 6.57
N CYS A 270 -10.77 11.78 6.07
CA CYS A 270 -11.11 10.64 6.92
C CYS A 270 -9.98 10.29 7.90
N LYS A 271 -8.72 10.35 7.46
CA LYS A 271 -7.54 10.09 8.31
C LYS A 271 -7.36 11.16 9.39
N ASP A 272 -7.51 12.43 9.02
CA ASP A 272 -7.38 13.58 9.94
C ASP A 272 -8.55 13.62 10.95
N PHE A 273 -9.75 13.20 10.57
CA PHE A 273 -10.88 13.01 11.50
C PHE A 273 -10.55 11.98 12.60
N VAL A 274 -9.99 10.82 12.24
CA VAL A 274 -9.61 9.78 13.22
C VAL A 274 -8.46 10.25 14.14
N VAL A 275 -7.56 11.10 13.65
CA VAL A 275 -6.55 11.78 14.49
C VAL A 275 -7.24 12.72 15.48
N GLY A 276 -8.12 13.61 15.01
CA GLY A 276 -8.84 14.54 15.88
C GLY A 276 -9.67 13.88 16.99
N LEU A 277 -10.21 12.67 16.76
CA LEU A 277 -10.86 11.88 17.81
C LEU A 277 -9.87 11.38 18.88
N LEU A 278 -8.64 11.01 18.48
CA LEU A 278 -7.59 10.57 19.40
C LEU A 278 -6.96 11.74 20.19
N ASP A 279 -6.92 12.94 19.59
CA ASP A 279 -6.46 14.18 20.23
C ASP A 279 -7.38 14.59 21.41
N LEU A 280 -8.67 14.26 21.35
CA LEU A 280 -9.67 14.57 22.38
C LEU A 280 -9.65 13.64 23.59
N CYS A 281 -8.93 12.51 23.53
CA CYS A 281 -8.82 11.54 24.62
C CYS A 281 -8.02 12.11 25.81
N ARG A 282 -8.56 11.98 27.01
CA ARG A 282 -8.01 12.48 28.27
C ARG A 282 -7.42 11.38 29.13
N ASN A 283 -8.02 10.19 29.11
CA ASN A 283 -7.63 9.06 29.95
C ASN A 283 -6.98 7.93 29.14
N THR A 284 -6.13 7.12 29.80
CA THR A 284 -5.52 5.93 29.17
C THR A 284 -6.56 4.91 28.74
N GLU A 285 -7.67 4.78 29.48
CA GLU A 285 -8.79 3.89 29.15
C GLU A 285 -9.46 4.28 27.82
N GLU A 286 -9.65 5.58 27.57
CA GLU A 286 -10.22 6.10 26.31
C GLU A 286 -9.26 5.82 25.13
N VAL A 287 -7.96 6.05 25.32
CA VAL A 287 -6.92 5.74 24.32
C VAL A 287 -6.88 4.23 24.05
N GLU A 288 -6.94 3.39 25.07
CA GLU A 288 -6.97 1.93 24.91
C GLU A 288 -8.25 1.44 24.23
N ALA A 289 -9.40 2.04 24.53
CA ALA A 289 -10.66 1.77 23.84
C ALA A 289 -10.58 2.12 22.35
N ILE A 290 -10.00 3.28 21.98
CA ILE A 290 -9.77 3.63 20.58
C ILE A 290 -8.79 2.66 19.89
N LEU A 291 -7.68 2.30 20.53
CA LEU A 291 -6.62 1.49 19.90
C LEU A 291 -6.93 -0.02 19.81
N ASN A 292 -7.70 -0.57 20.75
CA ASN A 292 -8.03 -2.00 20.81
C ASN A 292 -9.42 -2.33 20.24
N GLY A 293 -10.40 -1.42 20.39
CA GLY A 293 -11.81 -1.71 20.16
C GLY A 293 -12.45 -2.56 21.26
N ASP A 294 -13.64 -3.08 20.99
CA ASP A 294 -14.43 -3.79 22.00
C ASP A 294 -13.76 -5.10 22.43
N VAL A 295 -13.43 -5.15 23.72
CA VAL A 295 -12.66 -6.25 24.34
C VAL A 295 -13.54 -7.50 24.62
N GLU A 296 -14.87 -7.34 24.60
CA GLU A 296 -15.83 -8.32 25.12
C GLU A 296 -15.78 -9.71 24.45
N ILE A 297 -15.30 -9.80 23.20
CA ILE A 297 -15.30 -11.06 22.42
C ILE A 297 -14.24 -12.08 22.92
N ARG A 298 -13.33 -11.73 23.85
CA ARG A 298 -12.15 -12.59 24.17
C ARG A 298 -11.82 -12.86 25.65
N HIS A 299 -12.78 -12.79 26.57
CA HIS A 299 -12.55 -13.17 27.98
C HIS A 299 -12.42 -14.68 28.28
N SER A 300 -12.18 -15.53 27.28
CA SER A 300 -12.11 -17.00 27.40
C SER A 300 -10.68 -17.59 27.30
N GLY A 301 -9.63 -16.84 27.65
CA GLY A 301 -8.25 -17.29 27.44
C GLY A 301 -7.10 -16.62 28.20
N GLY A 302 -7.11 -16.65 29.53
CA GLY A 302 -5.89 -16.56 30.34
C GLY A 302 -5.29 -15.17 30.62
N ASP A 303 -4.95 -14.95 31.89
CA ASP A 303 -4.65 -13.69 32.58
C ASP A 303 -3.39 -12.90 32.11
N HIS A 304 -2.78 -13.28 30.99
CA HIS A 304 -1.50 -12.72 30.49
C HIS A 304 -1.45 -12.50 28.97
N SER A 305 -2.58 -12.52 28.25
CA SER A 305 -2.59 -12.14 26.84
C SER A 305 -2.38 -10.63 26.69
N ARG A 306 -1.32 -10.22 25.97
CA ARG A 306 -1.10 -8.81 25.59
C ARG A 306 -2.34 -8.21 24.92
N PRO A 307 -2.61 -6.91 25.10
CA PRO A 307 -3.73 -6.24 24.41
C PRO A 307 -3.61 -6.42 22.91
N ASN A 308 -4.67 -6.93 22.27
CA ASN A 308 -4.72 -7.07 20.83
C ASN A 308 -5.01 -5.69 20.22
N LEU A 309 -3.94 -4.95 19.92
CA LEU A 309 -3.90 -3.67 19.21
C LEU A 309 -4.47 -3.78 17.78
N SER A 310 -5.75 -4.13 17.65
CA SER A 310 -6.39 -4.59 16.42
C SER A 310 -6.56 -3.45 15.41
N ARG A 311 -7.19 -2.35 15.85
CA ARG A 311 -7.36 -1.12 15.06
C ARG A 311 -6.01 -0.46 14.76
N LEU A 312 -5.02 -0.56 15.65
CA LEU A 312 -3.69 -0.03 15.37
C LEU A 312 -2.92 -0.86 14.32
N LYS A 313 -3.03 -2.19 14.33
CA LYS A 313 -2.56 -3.05 13.22
C LYS A 313 -3.27 -2.70 11.90
N LEU A 314 -4.57 -2.43 11.95
CA LEU A 314 -5.36 -2.01 10.79
C LEU A 314 -4.93 -0.62 10.26
N ALA A 315 -4.70 0.34 11.14
CA ALA A 315 -4.21 1.67 10.80
C ALA A 315 -2.81 1.64 10.16
N ILE A 316 -1.95 0.69 10.57
CA ILE A 316 -0.68 0.42 9.87
C ILE A 316 -0.94 -0.20 8.49
N LYS A 317 -1.88 -1.14 8.36
CA LYS A 317 -2.26 -1.75 7.06
C LYS A 317 -2.84 -0.74 6.06
N TYR A 318 -3.51 0.32 6.55
CA TYR A 318 -4.11 1.38 5.73
C TYR A 318 -3.23 2.65 5.60
N ASP A 319 -1.96 2.58 6.01
CA ASP A 319 -1.00 3.71 6.00
C ASP A 319 -1.57 5.01 6.61
N VAL A 320 -2.18 4.91 7.80
CA VAL A 320 -2.71 6.07 8.55
C VAL A 320 -1.62 6.66 9.44
N LYS A 321 -0.61 7.23 8.79
CA LYS A 321 0.66 7.67 9.41
C LYS A 321 0.49 8.57 10.64
N LYS A 322 -0.30 9.65 10.52
CA LYS A 322 -0.52 10.63 11.60
C LYS A 322 -1.12 9.99 12.86
N PHE A 323 -2.11 9.10 12.72
CA PHE A 323 -2.74 8.39 13.83
C PHE A 323 -1.74 7.53 14.61
N VAL A 324 -0.90 6.77 13.89
CA VAL A 324 0.14 5.94 14.52
C VAL A 324 1.21 6.82 15.16
N ALA A 325 1.58 7.95 14.53
CA ALA A 325 2.59 8.89 15.02
C ALA A 325 2.12 9.78 16.18
N HIS A 326 0.81 9.84 16.46
CA HIS A 326 0.23 10.68 17.50
C HIS A 326 0.85 10.39 18.89
N PRO A 327 1.20 11.41 19.70
CA PRO A 327 1.85 11.22 21.00
C PRO A 327 1.16 10.23 21.95
N ASN A 328 -0.18 10.24 22.05
CA ASN A 328 -0.90 9.31 22.92
C ASN A 328 -0.72 7.85 22.47
N CYS A 329 -0.77 7.59 21.16
CA CYS A 329 -0.51 6.27 20.58
C CYS A 329 0.97 5.85 20.79
N GLN A 330 1.91 6.76 20.54
CA GLN A 330 3.35 6.50 20.75
C GLN A 330 3.69 6.24 22.22
N GLN A 331 3.01 6.90 23.18
CA GLN A 331 3.18 6.64 24.60
C GLN A 331 2.72 5.22 24.98
N GLN A 332 1.60 4.76 24.43
CA GLN A 332 1.12 3.39 24.66
C GLN A 332 1.99 2.33 23.97
N LEU A 333 2.51 2.62 22.79
CA LEU A 333 3.50 1.77 22.14
C LEU A 333 4.80 1.68 22.95
N LEU A 334 5.24 2.78 23.57
CA LEU A 334 6.41 2.84 24.45
C LEU A 334 6.22 2.09 25.77
N SER A 335 5.02 2.09 26.37
CA SER A 335 4.73 1.31 27.59
C SER A 335 4.83 -0.19 27.32
N ILE A 336 4.26 -0.66 26.20
CA ILE A 336 4.34 -2.05 25.75
C ILE A 336 5.77 -2.45 25.34
N TRP A 337 6.53 -1.56 24.69
CA TRP A 337 7.91 -1.82 24.28
C TRP A 337 8.86 -2.04 25.47
N TYR A 338 8.70 -1.26 26.55
CA TYR A 338 9.50 -1.33 27.77
C TYR A 338 8.82 -2.07 28.94
N GLU A 339 7.77 -2.86 28.68
CA GLU A 339 6.91 -3.59 29.65
C GLU A 339 7.66 -4.16 30.88
N ASN A 340 8.78 -4.87 30.64
CA ASN A 340 9.57 -5.52 31.71
C ASN A 340 10.79 -4.72 32.18
N LEU A 341 11.05 -3.54 31.61
CA LEU A 341 12.27 -2.73 31.80
C LEU A 341 11.96 -1.22 31.89
N SER A 342 10.94 -0.86 32.69
CA SER A 342 10.49 0.53 32.89
C SER A 342 11.64 1.49 33.24
N GLY A 343 12.54 1.07 34.13
CA GLY A 343 13.71 1.86 34.56
C GLY A 343 14.73 2.15 33.46
N LEU A 344 14.74 1.43 32.33
CA LEU A 344 15.66 1.65 31.21
C LEU A 344 15.19 2.79 30.29
N ARG A 345 13.88 3.10 30.26
CA ARG A 345 13.28 4.13 29.39
C ARG A 345 13.97 5.50 29.57
N GLN A 346 14.15 5.91 30.83
CA GLN A 346 14.69 7.22 31.23
C GLN A 346 16.24 7.27 31.28
N GLN A 347 16.94 6.15 31.03
CA GLN A 347 18.41 6.12 31.13
C GLN A 347 19.10 6.85 29.98
N THR A 348 20.32 7.30 30.24
CA THR A 348 21.21 7.91 29.24
C THR A 348 21.58 6.92 28.14
N MET A 349 21.97 7.44 26.97
CA MET A 349 22.36 6.62 25.82
C MET A 349 23.58 5.73 26.13
N ALA A 350 24.49 6.17 27.00
CA ALA A 350 25.63 5.37 27.45
C ALA A 350 25.21 4.11 28.23
N VAL A 351 24.23 4.23 29.14
CA VAL A 351 23.69 3.07 29.87
C VAL A 351 22.95 2.14 28.93
N LYS A 352 22.17 2.67 27.98
CA LYS A 352 21.50 1.87 26.95
C LYS A 352 22.51 1.10 26.07
N PHE A 353 23.61 1.73 25.69
CA PHE A 353 24.70 1.08 24.95
C PHE A 353 25.40 -0.02 25.77
N LEU A 354 25.69 0.23 27.06
CA LEU A 354 26.24 -0.79 27.96
C LEU A 354 25.30 -2.00 28.11
N VAL A 355 23.98 -1.79 28.17
CA VAL A 355 23.00 -2.88 28.19
C VAL A 355 23.02 -3.66 26.87
N VAL A 356 23.08 -3.00 25.71
CA VAL A 356 23.21 -3.67 24.40
C VAL A 356 24.49 -4.51 24.32
N LEU A 357 25.62 -3.96 24.77
CA LEU A 357 26.91 -4.66 24.81
C LEU A 357 26.87 -5.88 25.76
N ALA A 358 26.29 -5.72 26.95
CA ALA A 358 26.13 -6.82 27.91
C ALA A 358 25.22 -7.93 27.38
N VAL A 359 24.14 -7.59 26.65
CA VAL A 359 23.28 -8.57 25.98
C VAL A 359 24.01 -9.25 24.82
N ALA A 360 24.84 -8.54 24.05
CA ALA A 360 25.62 -9.12 22.97
C ALA A 360 26.62 -10.18 23.48
N VAL A 361 27.37 -9.86 24.54
CA VAL A 361 28.31 -10.81 25.18
C VAL A 361 27.57 -11.94 25.89
N GLY A 362 26.45 -11.62 26.57
CA GLY A 362 25.64 -12.59 27.32
C GLY A 362 24.68 -13.45 26.47
N LEU A 363 24.60 -13.21 25.16
CA LEU A 363 23.63 -13.84 24.26
C LEU A 363 23.58 -15.38 24.31
N PRO A 364 24.71 -16.14 24.29
CA PRO A 364 24.65 -17.60 24.40
C PRO A 364 24.11 -18.07 25.76
N PHE A 365 24.43 -17.37 26.86
CA PHE A 365 23.88 -17.68 28.18
C PHE A 365 22.37 -17.41 28.25
N LEU A 366 21.91 -16.28 27.71
CA LEU A 366 20.49 -15.93 27.64
C LEU A 366 19.68 -16.94 26.81
N ALA A 367 20.24 -17.45 25.71
CA ALA A 367 19.63 -18.50 24.89
C ALA A 367 19.49 -19.83 25.67
N LEU A 368 20.55 -20.27 26.37
CA LEU A 368 20.51 -21.47 27.22
C LEU A 368 19.46 -21.35 28.34
N VAL A 369 19.41 -20.22 29.05
CA VAL A 369 18.42 -19.97 30.10
C VAL A 369 16.99 -20.00 29.55
N TYR A 370 16.76 -19.49 28.35
CA TYR A 370 15.45 -19.52 27.71
C TYR A 370 15.03 -20.94 27.28
N TRP A 371 15.97 -21.78 26.81
CA TRP A 371 15.67 -23.18 26.46
C TRP A 371 15.29 -24.03 27.69
N PHE A 372 16.09 -23.97 28.76
CA PHE A 372 15.87 -24.81 29.94
C PHE A 372 14.79 -24.27 30.88
N ALA A 373 14.71 -22.95 31.07
CA ALA A 373 13.83 -22.30 32.05
C ALA A 373 13.08 -21.08 31.46
N PRO A 374 12.22 -21.29 30.43
CA PRO A 374 11.52 -20.19 29.73
C PRO A 374 10.56 -19.40 30.62
N CYS A 375 10.19 -19.91 31.80
CA CYS A 375 9.31 -19.25 32.78
C CYS A 375 10.06 -18.53 33.91
N SER A 376 11.41 -18.58 33.91
CA SER A 376 12.25 -17.85 34.88
C SER A 376 12.08 -16.32 34.73
N LYS A 377 12.53 -15.55 35.74
CA LYS A 377 12.54 -14.07 35.66
C LYS A 377 13.31 -13.58 34.41
N MET A 378 14.46 -14.18 34.12
CA MET A 378 15.24 -13.88 32.90
C MET A 378 14.51 -14.30 31.62
N GLY A 379 13.82 -15.46 31.64
CA GLY A 379 12.98 -15.92 30.54
C GLY A 379 11.81 -14.98 30.24
N LYS A 380 11.19 -14.36 31.26
CA LYS A 380 10.17 -13.31 31.08
C LYS A 380 10.78 -12.04 30.46
N ILE A 381 11.93 -11.58 30.96
CA ILE A 381 12.67 -10.43 30.40
C ILE A 381 12.99 -10.64 28.90
N MET A 382 13.46 -11.82 28.51
CA MET A 382 13.74 -12.18 27.10
C MET A 382 12.50 -12.22 26.18
N ARG A 383 11.27 -12.30 26.73
CA ARG A 383 10.03 -12.14 25.94
C ARG A 383 9.61 -10.67 25.75
N GLY A 384 10.24 -9.74 26.46
CA GLY A 384 10.04 -8.30 26.29
C GLY A 384 10.42 -7.84 24.88
N PRO A 385 9.63 -6.99 24.21
CA PRO A 385 9.88 -6.61 22.81
C PRO A 385 11.26 -5.99 22.58
N PHE A 386 11.66 -5.06 23.46
CA PHE A 386 12.98 -4.45 23.44
C PHE A 386 14.12 -5.48 23.52
N MET A 387 14.01 -6.48 24.41
CA MET A 387 15.05 -7.50 24.58
C MET A 387 15.16 -8.43 23.37
N LYS A 388 14.04 -8.76 22.72
CA LYS A 388 14.09 -9.47 21.43
C LYS A 388 14.86 -8.67 20.39
N PHE A 389 14.49 -7.40 20.20
CA PHE A 389 15.14 -6.51 19.24
C PHE A 389 16.65 -6.40 19.48
N VAL A 390 17.07 -6.14 20.73
CA VAL A 390 18.49 -6.07 21.09
C VAL A 390 19.20 -7.40 20.84
N ALA A 391 18.59 -8.55 21.17
CA ALA A 391 19.20 -9.86 20.93
C ALA A 391 19.34 -10.19 19.43
N HIS A 392 18.35 -9.85 18.59
CA HIS A 392 18.44 -10.02 17.13
C HIS A 392 19.49 -9.09 16.52
N ALA A 393 19.50 -7.81 16.91
CA ALA A 393 20.50 -6.83 16.47
C ALA A 393 21.93 -7.27 16.86
N ALA A 394 22.13 -7.66 18.13
CA ALA A 394 23.42 -8.12 18.62
C ALA A 394 23.91 -9.39 17.91
N SER A 395 23.04 -10.38 17.69
CA SER A 395 23.36 -11.57 16.88
C SER A 395 23.80 -11.19 15.47
N PHE A 396 23.13 -10.22 14.85
CA PHE A 396 23.46 -9.77 13.50
C PHE A 396 24.80 -9.01 13.47
N THR A 397 25.11 -8.18 14.47
CA THR A 397 26.44 -7.58 14.63
C THR A 397 27.53 -8.63 14.83
N ILE A 398 27.27 -9.69 15.62
CA ILE A 398 28.19 -10.83 15.77
C ILE A 398 28.40 -11.56 14.44
N PHE A 399 27.35 -11.77 13.64
CA PHE A 399 27.45 -12.35 12.30
C PHE A 399 28.37 -11.52 11.38
N LEU A 400 28.18 -10.21 11.31
CA LEU A 400 29.08 -9.31 10.56
C LEU A 400 30.51 -9.37 11.09
N GLY A 401 30.69 -9.43 12.41
CA GLY A 401 32.00 -9.65 13.05
C GLY A 401 32.66 -10.96 12.60
N LEU A 402 31.91 -12.07 12.53
CA LEU A 402 32.40 -13.36 12.03
C LEU A 402 32.82 -13.30 10.55
N LEU A 403 32.08 -12.57 9.70
CA LEU A 403 32.47 -12.36 8.30
C LEU A 403 33.81 -11.61 8.18
N VAL A 404 34.02 -10.59 9.01
CA VAL A 404 35.30 -9.82 9.07
C VAL A 404 36.42 -10.69 9.62
N MET A 405 36.19 -11.45 10.70
CA MET A 405 37.18 -12.36 11.28
C MET A 405 37.61 -13.48 10.33
N ASN A 406 36.70 -14.02 9.51
CA ASN A 406 37.03 -15.01 8.48
C ASN A 406 37.92 -14.45 7.35
N ALA A 407 38.03 -13.11 7.23
CA ALA A 407 38.96 -12.43 6.34
C ALA A 407 40.25 -11.96 7.03
N ALA A 408 40.28 -11.89 8.37
CA ALA A 408 41.35 -11.26 9.14
C ALA A 408 42.73 -11.92 8.95
N ASP A 409 42.78 -13.25 8.79
CA ASP A 409 44.00 -14.02 8.51
C ASP A 409 44.75 -13.57 7.23
N ARG A 410 44.14 -12.72 6.39
CA ARG A 410 44.69 -12.22 5.13
C ARG A 410 44.93 -10.69 5.12
N PHE A 411 44.73 -9.99 6.23
CA PHE A 411 44.85 -8.52 6.27
C PHE A 411 46.26 -7.99 6.01
N GLU A 412 47.31 -8.73 6.41
CA GLU A 412 48.71 -8.41 6.08
C GLU A 412 49.13 -8.89 4.67
N GLY A 413 48.19 -9.44 3.89
CA GLY A 413 48.45 -10.11 2.62
C GLY A 413 48.68 -11.62 2.75
N THR A 414 48.77 -12.31 1.62
CA THR A 414 48.98 -13.77 1.58
C THR A 414 50.46 -14.14 1.48
N LYS A 415 50.92 -15.06 2.33
CA LYS A 415 52.33 -15.50 2.41
C LYS A 415 52.81 -16.38 1.24
N ILE A 416 51.92 -16.79 0.33
CA ILE A 416 52.20 -17.72 -0.78
C ILE A 416 51.77 -17.04 -2.07
N LEU A 417 52.61 -17.10 -3.11
CA LEU A 417 52.27 -16.53 -4.42
C LEU A 417 51.19 -17.38 -5.13
N PRO A 418 50.33 -16.81 -5.99
CA PRO A 418 49.28 -17.56 -6.72
C PRO A 418 49.77 -18.70 -7.62
N ASN A 419 51.09 -18.76 -7.88
CA ASN A 419 51.75 -19.76 -8.72
C ASN A 419 52.28 -20.97 -7.94
N GLU A 420 52.43 -20.82 -6.62
CA GLU A 420 53.05 -21.81 -5.76
C GLU A 420 51.99 -22.69 -5.09
N THR A 421 52.36 -23.93 -4.79
CA THR A 421 51.51 -24.87 -4.05
C THR A 421 52.22 -25.24 -2.77
N SER A 422 51.50 -25.19 -1.64
CA SER A 422 51.99 -25.68 -0.35
C SER A 422 51.08 -26.77 0.16
N THR A 423 51.66 -27.89 0.60
CA THR A 423 50.96 -29.05 1.13
C THR A 423 51.62 -29.45 2.44
N ASP A 424 50.82 -29.86 3.43
CA ASP A 424 51.34 -30.19 4.76
C ASP A 424 51.78 -31.67 4.84
N HIS A 425 51.27 -32.49 3.92
CA HIS A 425 51.70 -33.88 3.70
C HIS A 425 51.95 -34.13 2.21
N ALA A 426 53.02 -34.87 1.89
CA ALA A 426 53.42 -35.16 0.50
C ALA A 426 52.42 -36.03 -0.31
N LYS A 427 51.43 -36.64 0.36
CA LYS A 427 50.29 -37.36 -0.23
C LYS A 427 49.05 -36.49 -0.46
N GLN A 428 48.99 -35.28 0.11
CA GLN A 428 47.80 -34.43 0.07
C GLN A 428 47.76 -33.58 -1.20
N LEU A 429 46.63 -33.57 -1.90
CA LEU A 429 46.37 -32.64 -3.00
C LEU A 429 46.29 -31.20 -2.50
N PHE A 430 46.92 -30.28 -3.22
CA PHE A 430 46.83 -28.84 -2.93
C PHE A 430 45.38 -28.36 -2.78
N ARG A 431 44.47 -28.84 -3.64
CA ARG A 431 43.05 -28.48 -3.57
C ARG A 431 42.34 -28.97 -2.32
N MET A 432 42.75 -30.08 -1.72
CA MET A 432 42.15 -30.56 -0.47
C MET A 432 42.44 -29.59 0.70
N LYS A 433 43.64 -29.00 0.73
CA LYS A 433 44.01 -27.97 1.70
C LYS A 433 43.23 -26.67 1.50
N THR A 434 43.14 -26.17 0.26
CA THR A 434 42.44 -24.89 -0.02
C THR A 434 40.92 -25.00 0.05
N SER A 435 40.35 -26.18 -0.19
CA SER A 435 38.89 -26.37 -0.23
C SER A 435 38.25 -26.93 1.04
N CYS A 436 39.02 -27.30 2.07
CA CYS A 436 38.48 -27.69 3.36
C CYS A 436 37.66 -26.54 4.00
N PHE A 437 36.68 -26.87 4.83
CA PHE A 437 35.89 -25.89 5.57
C PHE A 437 36.61 -25.46 6.87
N SER A 438 36.65 -24.16 7.15
CA SER A 438 37.14 -23.64 8.43
C SER A 438 36.07 -23.71 9.52
N TRP A 439 36.47 -23.69 10.80
CA TRP A 439 35.50 -23.62 11.91
C TRP A 439 34.66 -22.34 11.86
N MET A 440 35.23 -21.22 11.38
CA MET A 440 34.52 -19.96 11.17
C MET A 440 33.49 -20.08 10.04
N GLU A 441 33.84 -20.72 8.92
CA GLU A 441 32.90 -20.98 7.82
C GLU A 441 31.72 -21.85 8.29
N MET A 442 31.97 -22.88 9.09
CA MET A 442 30.91 -23.73 9.66
C MET A 442 29.96 -22.96 10.59
N LEU A 443 30.46 -21.98 11.36
CA LEU A 443 29.61 -21.07 12.13
C LEU A 443 28.79 -20.16 11.20
N ILE A 444 29.42 -19.53 10.20
CA ILE A 444 28.73 -18.65 9.23
C ILE A 444 27.59 -19.42 8.52
N ILE A 445 27.83 -20.68 8.10
CA ILE A 445 26.81 -21.57 7.52
C ILE A 445 25.65 -21.80 8.51
N SER A 446 25.94 -22.06 9.79
CA SER A 446 24.89 -22.23 10.82
C SER A 446 24.04 -20.96 11.01
N TRP A 447 24.64 -19.77 10.97
CA TRP A 447 23.90 -18.50 10.97
C TRP A 447 23.02 -18.35 9.72
N VAL A 448 23.55 -18.63 8.53
CA VAL A 448 22.81 -18.51 7.26
C VAL A 448 21.60 -19.46 7.22
N ILE A 449 21.76 -20.72 7.66
CA ILE A 449 20.64 -21.66 7.80
C ILE A 449 19.60 -21.14 8.81
N GLY A 450 20.05 -20.54 9.92
CA GLY A 450 19.18 -19.92 10.92
C GLY A 450 18.42 -18.69 10.40
N MET A 451 19.01 -17.90 9.50
CA MET A 451 18.36 -16.79 8.81
C MET A 451 17.34 -17.30 7.78
N ILE A 452 17.70 -18.26 6.93
CA ILE A 452 16.78 -18.90 5.97
C ILE A 452 15.55 -19.45 6.71
N TRP A 453 15.74 -20.11 7.87
CA TRP A 453 14.65 -20.60 8.70
C TRP A 453 13.78 -19.50 9.32
N ALA A 454 14.32 -18.31 9.54
CA ALA A 454 13.55 -17.15 10.00
C ALA A 454 12.68 -16.57 8.87
N GLU A 455 13.23 -16.43 7.66
CA GLU A 455 12.49 -15.95 6.48
C GLU A 455 11.38 -16.94 6.06
N CYS A 456 11.65 -18.26 6.06
CA CYS A 456 10.61 -19.26 5.80
C CYS A 456 9.41 -19.11 6.75
N LYS A 457 9.65 -18.83 8.04
CA LYS A 457 8.58 -18.55 9.02
C LYS A 457 7.83 -17.24 8.71
N GLU A 458 8.51 -16.22 8.20
CA GLU A 458 7.88 -14.97 7.77
C GLU A 458 6.90 -15.20 6.62
N ILE A 459 7.40 -15.83 5.55
CA ILE A 459 6.65 -16.14 4.33
C ILE A 459 5.42 -17.02 4.64
N TRP A 460 5.53 -17.96 5.59
CA TRP A 460 4.38 -18.77 6.03
C TRP A 460 3.34 -18.02 6.86
N THR A 461 3.69 -16.88 7.46
CA THR A 461 2.79 -16.12 8.35
C THR A 461 2.12 -14.96 7.62
N GLN A 462 2.87 -14.22 6.79
CA GLN A 462 2.37 -13.12 5.96
C GLN A 462 1.78 -13.60 4.62
N GLY A 463 2.28 -14.73 4.11
CA GLY A 463 2.01 -15.18 2.75
C GLY A 463 2.90 -14.49 1.70
N PRO A 464 3.09 -15.11 0.52
CA PRO A 464 4.09 -14.67 -0.45
C PRO A 464 3.78 -13.32 -1.11
N LYS A 465 2.49 -12.93 -1.21
CA LYS A 465 2.09 -11.67 -1.85
C LYS A 465 2.45 -10.45 -1.01
N GLU A 466 2.18 -10.49 0.29
CA GLU A 466 2.52 -9.40 1.21
C GLU A 466 4.04 -9.32 1.42
N TYR A 467 4.72 -10.48 1.56
CA TYR A 467 6.18 -10.54 1.70
C TYR A 467 6.95 -9.92 0.53
N LEU A 468 6.56 -10.23 -0.72
CA LEU A 468 7.26 -9.73 -1.92
C LEU A 468 6.96 -8.25 -2.24
N PHE A 469 5.98 -7.63 -1.60
CA PHE A 469 5.67 -6.21 -1.80
C PHE A 469 6.68 -5.29 -1.11
N GLU A 470 7.32 -5.76 -0.03
CA GLU A 470 8.36 -5.03 0.68
C GLU A 470 9.72 -5.23 0.01
N LEU A 471 10.29 -4.15 -0.56
CA LEU A 471 11.58 -4.19 -1.29
C LEU A 471 12.72 -4.76 -0.44
N TRP A 472 12.70 -4.47 0.85
CA TRP A 472 13.65 -4.95 1.84
C TRP A 472 13.62 -6.49 1.94
N ASN A 473 12.45 -7.10 2.06
CA ASN A 473 12.29 -8.56 2.14
C ASN A 473 12.82 -9.29 0.88
N MET A 474 12.75 -8.64 -0.29
CA MET A 474 13.37 -9.17 -1.52
C MET A 474 14.90 -9.09 -1.50
N LEU A 475 15.49 -8.04 -0.90
CA LEU A 475 16.93 -7.92 -0.70
C LEU A 475 17.43 -9.03 0.23
N ASP A 476 16.76 -9.24 1.36
CA ASP A 476 17.10 -10.29 2.33
C ASP A 476 17.01 -11.70 1.70
N PHE A 477 15.94 -11.98 0.96
CA PHE A 477 15.80 -13.24 0.21
C PHE A 477 16.93 -13.42 -0.82
N GLY A 478 17.26 -12.38 -1.58
CA GLY A 478 18.34 -12.41 -2.57
C GLY A 478 19.72 -12.63 -1.93
N MET A 479 20.02 -11.93 -0.83
CA MET A 479 21.25 -12.07 -0.07
C MET A 479 21.43 -13.51 0.46
N LEU A 480 20.38 -14.10 1.05
CA LEU A 480 20.42 -15.48 1.54
C LEU A 480 20.52 -16.51 0.41
N ALA A 481 19.87 -16.27 -0.73
CA ALA A 481 20.00 -17.12 -1.92
C ALA A 481 21.42 -17.11 -2.49
N ILE A 482 22.09 -15.96 -2.52
CA ILE A 482 23.49 -15.83 -2.98
C ILE A 482 24.45 -16.53 -2.00
N PHE A 483 24.25 -16.40 -0.67
CA PHE A 483 25.02 -17.19 0.29
C PHE A 483 24.82 -18.70 0.08
N ALA A 484 23.57 -19.16 -0.05
CA ALA A 484 23.28 -20.58 -0.27
C ALA A 484 23.96 -21.10 -1.55
N ALA A 485 23.87 -20.35 -2.66
CA ALA A 485 24.55 -20.69 -3.91
C ALA A 485 26.08 -20.73 -3.75
N SER A 486 26.67 -19.76 -3.04
CA SER A 486 28.10 -19.73 -2.75
C SER A 486 28.55 -20.95 -1.94
N PHE A 487 27.83 -21.33 -0.88
CA PHE A 487 28.17 -22.51 -0.07
C PHE A 487 27.93 -23.82 -0.81
N ILE A 488 26.91 -23.91 -1.68
CA ILE A 488 26.70 -25.08 -2.55
C ILE A 488 27.87 -25.23 -3.53
N ALA A 489 28.32 -24.14 -4.17
CA ALA A 489 29.51 -24.15 -5.03
C ALA A 489 30.78 -24.53 -4.27
N ARG A 490 30.95 -24.02 -3.04
CA ARG A 490 32.04 -24.39 -2.12
C ARG A 490 32.02 -25.88 -1.77
N PHE A 491 30.85 -26.42 -1.45
CA PHE A 491 30.64 -27.83 -1.13
C PHE A 491 30.91 -28.73 -2.34
N MET A 492 30.50 -28.34 -3.55
CA MET A 492 30.87 -29.05 -4.78
C MET A 492 32.39 -29.07 -4.98
N ALA A 493 33.08 -27.93 -4.82
CA ALA A 493 34.53 -27.87 -4.92
C ALA A 493 35.24 -28.79 -3.91
N PHE A 494 34.76 -28.83 -2.66
CA PHE A 494 35.24 -29.75 -1.63
C PHE A 494 34.96 -31.22 -1.97
N TRP A 495 33.75 -31.55 -2.44
CA TRP A 495 33.37 -32.91 -2.83
C TRP A 495 34.24 -33.45 -3.97
N HIS A 496 34.51 -32.63 -4.98
CA HIS A 496 35.42 -32.98 -6.07
C HIS A 496 36.86 -33.18 -5.59
N ALA A 497 37.37 -32.31 -4.73
CA ALA A 497 38.72 -32.44 -4.15
C ALA A 497 38.84 -33.69 -3.25
N SER A 498 37.84 -33.97 -2.42
CA SER A 498 37.76 -35.15 -1.55
C SER A 498 37.72 -36.45 -2.37
N LYS A 499 36.91 -36.50 -3.44
CA LYS A 499 36.90 -37.63 -4.37
C LYS A 499 38.26 -37.84 -5.04
N ALA A 500 38.92 -36.76 -5.48
CA ALA A 500 40.27 -36.85 -6.06
C ALA A 500 41.30 -37.36 -5.03
N GLN A 501 41.23 -36.91 -3.78
CA GLN A 501 42.09 -37.38 -2.70
C GLN A 501 41.85 -38.87 -2.41
N SER A 502 40.60 -39.34 -2.34
CA SER A 502 40.29 -40.76 -2.10
C SER A 502 40.84 -41.72 -3.17
N ILE A 503 40.98 -41.25 -4.43
CA ILE A 503 41.57 -42.02 -5.53
C ILE A 503 43.10 -42.17 -5.34
N ILE A 504 43.75 -41.18 -4.73
CA ILE A 504 45.17 -41.24 -4.38
C ILE A 504 45.38 -42.10 -3.14
N ASP A 505 44.56 -41.91 -2.10
CA ASP A 505 44.67 -42.65 -0.85
C ASP A 505 44.41 -44.15 -1.03
N ALA A 506 43.60 -44.54 -2.00
CA ALA A 506 43.39 -45.94 -2.41
C ALA A 506 44.58 -46.58 -3.16
N ASN A 507 45.58 -45.78 -3.59
CA ASN A 507 46.77 -46.27 -4.30
C ASN A 507 47.99 -46.28 -3.35
N ASP A 508 48.14 -47.37 -2.58
CA ASP A 508 49.22 -47.56 -1.58
C ASP A 508 50.66 -47.37 -2.12
N THR A 509 50.86 -47.51 -3.44
CA THR A 509 52.17 -47.36 -4.10
C THR A 509 52.65 -45.91 -4.18
N LEU A 510 51.76 -44.91 -4.07
CA LEU A 510 52.15 -43.49 -4.13
C LEU A 510 52.58 -42.97 -2.74
N LYS A 511 53.87 -42.64 -2.58
CA LYS A 511 54.42 -42.01 -1.37
C LYS A 511 54.63 -40.50 -1.48
N ASP A 512 55.00 -39.99 -2.66
CA ASP A 512 55.15 -38.56 -2.96
C ASP A 512 54.41 -38.21 -4.26
N LEU A 513 53.51 -37.22 -4.24
CA LEU A 513 52.81 -36.75 -5.45
C LEU A 513 53.74 -36.09 -6.49
N THR A 514 54.86 -35.52 -6.04
CA THR A 514 55.76 -34.71 -6.90
C THR A 514 56.65 -35.53 -7.82
N LYS A 515 56.76 -36.85 -7.60
CA LYS A 515 57.68 -37.75 -8.31
C LYS A 515 56.99 -38.65 -9.35
N VAL A 516 55.66 -38.62 -9.44
CA VAL A 516 54.87 -39.52 -10.30
C VAL A 516 53.94 -38.70 -11.20
N THR A 517 53.79 -39.11 -12.46
CA THR A 517 52.83 -38.50 -13.39
C THR A 517 51.41 -38.94 -13.03
N LEU A 518 50.66 -38.10 -12.33
CA LEU A 518 49.23 -38.32 -12.07
C LEU A 518 48.42 -38.29 -13.38
N GLY A 519 47.38 -39.13 -13.46
CA GLY A 519 46.40 -39.07 -14.55
C GLY A 519 45.66 -37.73 -14.59
N ASP A 520 45.29 -37.28 -15.79
CA ASP A 520 44.91 -35.88 -16.05
C ASP A 520 43.73 -35.38 -15.18
N ASN A 521 42.74 -36.24 -14.94
CA ASN A 521 41.58 -35.94 -14.07
C ASN A 521 41.96 -35.63 -12.61
N VAL A 522 43.08 -36.16 -12.11
CA VAL A 522 43.55 -35.93 -10.73
C VAL A 522 44.60 -34.81 -10.68
N LYS A 523 45.40 -34.70 -11.75
CA LYS A 523 46.44 -33.67 -11.93
C LYS A 523 45.89 -32.24 -11.81
N TYR A 524 44.67 -31.98 -12.29
CA TYR A 524 43.99 -30.68 -12.16
C TYR A 524 43.92 -30.21 -10.69
N TYR A 525 43.56 -31.11 -9.76
CA TYR A 525 43.40 -30.80 -8.34
C TYR A 525 44.73 -30.57 -7.59
N ASN A 526 45.86 -30.65 -8.27
CA ASN A 526 47.18 -30.26 -7.75
C ASN A 526 47.73 -28.96 -8.38
N LEU A 527 46.95 -28.28 -9.23
CA LEU A 527 47.38 -27.04 -9.89
C LEU A 527 47.22 -25.80 -9.00
N ALA A 528 48.15 -24.86 -9.15
CA ALA A 528 48.08 -23.52 -8.55
C ALA A 528 47.02 -22.64 -9.23
N ARG A 529 46.62 -21.56 -8.55
CA ARG A 529 45.41 -20.76 -8.86
C ARG A 529 45.39 -20.18 -10.28
N ILE A 530 46.54 -19.82 -10.85
CA ILE A 530 46.61 -19.30 -12.24
C ILE A 530 46.16 -20.31 -13.30
N LYS A 531 46.22 -21.62 -13.01
CA LYS A 531 45.90 -22.70 -13.95
C LYS A 531 44.54 -23.35 -13.65
N TRP A 532 43.68 -22.71 -12.87
CA TRP A 532 42.31 -23.16 -12.66
C TRP A 532 41.43 -22.76 -13.83
N ASP A 533 40.40 -23.55 -14.11
CA ASP A 533 39.43 -23.24 -15.17
C ASP A 533 38.64 -21.96 -14.80
N PRO A 534 38.34 -21.06 -15.75
CA PRO A 534 37.60 -19.82 -15.46
C PRO A 534 36.20 -20.05 -14.85
N SER A 535 35.61 -21.22 -15.08
CA SER A 535 34.30 -21.65 -14.56
C SER A 535 34.39 -22.53 -13.30
N ASP A 536 35.56 -22.62 -12.66
CA ASP A 536 35.78 -23.44 -11.48
C ASP A 536 34.81 -23.04 -10.33
N PRO A 537 34.03 -24.00 -9.76
CA PRO A 537 33.12 -23.74 -8.64
C PRO A 537 33.72 -23.02 -7.43
N GLN A 538 35.03 -23.11 -7.19
CA GLN A 538 35.69 -22.36 -6.13
C GLN A 538 35.74 -20.85 -6.43
N ILE A 539 36.02 -20.46 -7.68
CA ILE A 539 36.06 -19.05 -8.11
C ILE A 539 34.64 -18.46 -8.08
N ILE A 540 33.65 -19.23 -8.55
CA ILE A 540 32.24 -18.85 -8.49
C ILE A 540 31.78 -18.68 -7.03
N SER A 541 32.16 -19.61 -6.15
CA SER A 541 31.87 -19.52 -4.72
C SER A 541 32.44 -18.24 -4.10
N GLU A 542 33.71 -17.91 -4.34
CA GLU A 542 34.37 -16.71 -3.82
C GLU A 542 33.73 -15.42 -4.35
N GLY A 543 33.39 -15.36 -5.65
CA GLY A 543 32.71 -14.20 -6.24
C GLY A 543 31.31 -13.96 -5.67
N LEU A 544 30.49 -15.03 -5.56
CA LEU A 544 29.16 -14.93 -4.94
C LEU A 544 29.25 -14.61 -3.43
N TYR A 545 30.25 -15.15 -2.72
CA TYR A 545 30.48 -14.84 -1.30
C TYR A 545 30.77 -13.35 -1.10
N ALA A 546 31.63 -12.76 -1.93
CA ALA A 546 31.95 -11.33 -1.85
C ALA A 546 30.71 -10.45 -2.03
N ILE A 547 29.84 -10.77 -3.00
CA ILE A 547 28.57 -10.07 -3.21
C ILE A 547 27.64 -10.23 -1.99
N ALA A 548 27.52 -11.44 -1.44
CA ALA A 548 26.69 -11.70 -0.27
C ALA A 548 27.18 -10.98 0.99
N VAL A 549 28.49 -10.82 1.17
CA VAL A 549 29.08 -10.02 2.26
C VAL A 549 28.67 -8.54 2.13
N VAL A 550 28.76 -7.94 0.94
CA VAL A 550 28.34 -6.55 0.71
C VAL A 550 26.84 -6.36 1.01
N LEU A 551 26.00 -7.28 0.52
CA LEU A 551 24.55 -7.26 0.81
C LEU A 551 24.24 -7.51 2.30
N SER A 552 25.10 -8.22 3.03
CA SER A 552 24.95 -8.37 4.48
C SER A 552 25.11 -7.03 5.20
N PHE A 553 26.12 -6.23 4.82
CA PHE A 553 26.34 -4.93 5.46
C PHE A 553 25.21 -3.93 5.19
N SER A 554 24.53 -3.99 4.04
CA SER A 554 23.36 -3.14 3.80
C SER A 554 22.17 -3.45 4.72
N ARG A 555 22.08 -4.68 5.26
CA ARG A 555 21.04 -5.08 6.23
C ARG A 555 21.14 -4.34 7.58
N ILE A 556 22.23 -3.63 7.88
CA ILE A 556 22.30 -2.70 9.04
C ILE A 556 21.18 -1.64 8.95
N ALA A 557 20.73 -1.30 7.74
CA ALA A 557 19.64 -0.36 7.51
C ALA A 557 18.32 -0.75 8.21
N TYR A 558 18.07 -2.01 8.54
CA TYR A 558 16.85 -2.39 9.30
C TYR A 558 16.88 -1.94 10.77
N ILE A 559 18.06 -1.67 11.33
CA ILE A 559 18.27 -1.33 12.74
C ILE A 559 18.25 0.20 12.93
N LEU A 560 18.67 0.96 11.92
CA LEU A 560 18.76 2.42 11.94
C LEU A 560 17.43 3.16 12.27
N PRO A 561 16.21 2.71 11.88
CA PRO A 561 14.95 3.38 12.23
C PRO A 561 14.64 3.38 13.73
N ALA A 562 15.29 2.50 14.50
CA ALA A 562 15.12 2.46 15.95
C ALA A 562 15.77 3.66 16.67
N ASN A 563 16.72 4.36 16.02
CA ASN A 563 17.36 5.54 16.58
C ASN A 563 16.72 6.84 16.07
N GLU A 564 16.65 7.83 16.95
CA GLU A 564 16.04 9.15 16.72
C GLU A 564 16.83 9.99 15.71
N SER A 565 18.17 9.97 15.77
CA SER A 565 18.99 10.77 14.86
C SER A 565 19.17 10.16 13.46
N PHE A 566 19.10 8.83 13.31
CA PHE A 566 19.34 8.15 12.03
C PHE A 566 18.06 7.74 11.30
N GLY A 567 16.94 7.57 12.02
CA GLY A 567 15.68 7.11 11.45
C GLY A 567 15.10 8.05 10.39
N PRO A 568 14.88 9.35 10.68
CA PRO A 568 14.36 10.30 9.69
C PRO A 568 15.23 10.39 8.43
N LEU A 569 16.56 10.46 8.61
CA LEU A 569 17.55 10.52 7.52
C LEU A 569 17.49 9.30 6.58
N GLN A 570 17.27 8.11 7.14
CA GLN A 570 17.12 6.90 6.33
C GLN A 570 15.79 6.88 5.57
N ILE A 571 14.69 7.31 6.20
CA ILE A 571 13.37 7.30 5.57
C ILE A 571 13.30 8.31 4.42
N SER A 572 13.92 9.49 4.55
CA SER A 572 14.03 10.44 3.45
C SER A 572 14.91 9.90 2.32
N LEU A 573 16.07 9.32 2.62
CA LEU A 573 16.94 8.68 1.62
C LEU A 573 16.23 7.55 0.84
N GLY A 574 15.49 6.67 1.53
CA GLY A 574 14.76 5.57 0.89
C GLY A 574 13.68 6.05 -0.09
N ARG A 575 13.17 7.27 0.09
CA ARG A 575 12.14 7.87 -0.76
C ARG A 575 12.70 8.66 -1.92
N THR A 576 13.75 9.46 -1.70
CA THR A 576 14.44 10.12 -2.82
C THR A 576 14.95 9.08 -3.82
N VAL A 577 15.44 7.92 -3.36
CA VAL A 577 15.76 6.77 -4.23
C VAL A 577 14.57 6.31 -5.09
N LYS A 578 13.35 6.28 -4.57
CA LYS A 578 12.14 5.92 -5.34
C LYS A 578 11.82 6.93 -6.45
N ASP A 579 12.11 8.20 -6.24
CA ASP A 579 11.93 9.25 -7.24
C ASP A 579 13.08 9.28 -8.26
N ILE A 580 14.33 9.01 -7.83
CA ILE A 580 15.48 8.80 -8.72
C ILE A 580 15.17 7.72 -9.76
N PHE A 581 14.52 6.61 -9.38
CA PHE A 581 14.15 5.54 -10.34
C PHE A 581 13.26 6.03 -11.49
N LYS A 582 12.40 7.04 -11.29
CA LYS A 582 11.58 7.60 -12.38
C LYS A 582 12.45 8.34 -13.41
N PHE A 583 13.44 9.09 -12.93
CA PHE A 583 14.38 9.82 -13.78
C PHE A 583 15.37 8.89 -14.49
N MET A 584 15.78 7.80 -13.82
CA MET A 584 16.68 6.79 -14.39
C MET A 584 16.14 6.15 -15.67
N VAL A 585 14.82 6.12 -15.89
CA VAL A 585 14.25 5.66 -17.17
C VAL A 585 14.73 6.54 -18.34
N ILE A 586 14.68 7.87 -18.19
CA ILE A 586 15.14 8.82 -19.22
C ILE A 586 16.65 8.69 -19.41
N PHE A 587 17.39 8.58 -18.29
CA PHE A 587 18.84 8.39 -18.29
C PHE A 587 19.26 7.13 -19.08
N ILE A 588 18.59 5.99 -18.85
CA ILE A 588 18.85 4.72 -19.54
C ILE A 588 18.50 4.84 -21.04
N MET A 589 17.40 5.50 -21.40
CA MET A 589 17.05 5.70 -22.81
C MET A 589 18.14 6.48 -23.58
N VAL A 590 18.62 7.58 -23.01
CA VAL A 590 19.71 8.38 -23.60
C VAL A 590 21.02 7.58 -23.64
N PHE A 591 21.37 6.90 -22.55
CA PHE A 591 22.57 6.07 -22.45
C PHE A 591 22.59 4.99 -23.55
N VAL A 592 21.50 4.23 -23.73
CA VAL A 592 21.41 3.15 -24.72
C VAL A 592 21.47 3.71 -26.15
N ALA A 593 20.86 4.87 -26.42
CA ALA A 593 20.93 5.51 -27.74
C ALA A 593 22.38 5.86 -28.14
N PHE A 594 23.14 6.48 -27.24
CA PHE A 594 24.56 6.77 -27.48
C PHE A 594 25.43 5.51 -27.51
N MET A 595 25.14 4.50 -26.68
CA MET A 595 25.85 3.21 -26.68
C MET A 595 25.73 2.50 -28.03
N ILE A 596 24.52 2.40 -28.58
CA ILE A 596 24.29 1.78 -29.89
C ILE A 596 24.89 2.65 -31.01
N GLY A 597 24.79 3.98 -30.91
CA GLY A 597 25.43 4.90 -31.87
C GLY A 597 26.95 4.74 -31.94
N MET A 598 27.63 4.70 -30.79
CA MET A 598 29.08 4.50 -30.71
C MET A 598 29.49 3.09 -31.14
N PHE A 599 28.75 2.05 -30.74
CA PHE A 599 28.98 0.68 -31.18
C PHE A 599 28.88 0.56 -32.71
N ASN A 600 27.81 1.06 -33.31
CA ASN A 600 27.63 1.01 -34.77
C ASN A 600 28.72 1.78 -35.54
N LEU A 601 29.28 2.85 -34.96
CA LEU A 601 30.38 3.60 -35.54
C LEU A 601 31.72 2.84 -35.48
N TYR A 602 31.98 2.13 -34.38
CA TYR A 602 33.30 1.54 -34.08
C TYR A 602 33.38 0.01 -34.24
N SER A 603 32.27 -0.70 -34.43
CA SER A 603 32.26 -2.17 -34.53
C SER A 603 33.15 -2.72 -35.66
N TYR A 604 33.24 -2.03 -36.79
CA TYR A 604 34.13 -2.40 -37.92
C TYR A 604 35.63 -2.14 -37.65
N TYR A 605 35.99 -1.49 -36.54
CA TYR A 605 37.36 -1.09 -36.20
C TYR A 605 37.98 -1.99 -35.10
N ILE A 606 37.52 -3.24 -34.99
CA ILE A 606 38.14 -4.24 -34.12
C ILE A 606 39.60 -4.50 -34.54
N GLY A 607 40.54 -4.48 -33.58
CA GLY A 607 41.99 -4.54 -33.85
C GLY A 607 42.60 -3.27 -34.47
N ALA A 608 41.80 -2.27 -34.85
CA ALA A 608 42.26 -1.03 -35.49
C ALA A 608 42.45 0.14 -34.50
N LYS A 609 42.31 -0.11 -33.19
CA LYS A 609 42.36 0.87 -32.09
C LYS A 609 43.34 0.41 -31.02
N GLN A 610 43.85 1.36 -30.21
CA GLN A 610 44.76 1.04 -29.10
C GLN A 610 44.02 0.41 -27.90
N ASN A 611 42.77 0.83 -27.67
CA ASN A 611 41.89 0.31 -26.62
C ASN A 611 40.70 -0.41 -27.27
N GLU A 612 40.20 -1.49 -26.66
CA GLU A 612 39.06 -2.29 -27.15
C GLU A 612 37.69 -1.57 -27.06
N ALA A 613 37.69 -0.36 -26.49
CA ALA A 613 36.53 0.50 -26.32
C ALA A 613 35.70 0.68 -27.62
N PHE A 614 34.38 0.59 -27.46
CA PHE A 614 33.37 0.74 -28.51
C PHE A 614 33.34 -0.36 -29.61
N THR A 615 34.18 -1.40 -29.53
CA THR A 615 34.21 -2.47 -30.55
C THR A 615 33.10 -3.51 -30.37
N THR A 616 32.78 -3.87 -29.12
CA THR A 616 31.67 -4.74 -28.73
C THR A 616 30.63 -3.96 -27.95
N VAL A 617 29.40 -4.49 -27.83
CA VAL A 617 28.34 -3.86 -27.03
C VAL A 617 28.74 -3.78 -25.54
N GLU A 618 29.43 -4.79 -25.02
CA GLU A 618 29.89 -4.84 -23.63
C GLU A 618 30.99 -3.79 -23.36
N GLU A 619 32.00 -3.67 -24.22
CA GLU A 619 33.04 -2.65 -24.06
C GLU A 619 32.52 -1.22 -24.35
N SER A 620 31.51 -1.09 -25.21
CA SER A 620 30.77 0.18 -25.39
C SER A 620 30.05 0.57 -24.09
N PHE A 621 29.36 -0.38 -23.46
CA PHE A 621 28.69 -0.17 -22.18
C PHE A 621 29.68 0.23 -21.09
N LYS A 622 30.77 -0.53 -20.90
CA LYS A 622 31.82 -0.23 -19.90
C LYS A 622 32.40 1.17 -20.10
N THR A 623 32.79 1.50 -21.34
CA THR A 623 33.45 2.79 -21.64
C THR A 623 32.51 3.98 -21.36
N LEU A 624 31.25 3.92 -21.81
CA LEU A 624 30.28 4.99 -21.53
C LEU A 624 29.89 5.05 -20.05
N PHE A 625 29.76 3.90 -19.38
CA PHE A 625 29.45 3.87 -17.95
C PHE A 625 30.53 4.57 -17.12
N TRP A 626 31.81 4.27 -17.37
CA TRP A 626 32.93 4.93 -16.68
C TRP A 626 33.13 6.40 -17.11
N ALA A 627 32.66 6.79 -18.30
CA ALA A 627 32.67 8.19 -18.73
C ALA A 627 31.78 9.10 -17.88
N ILE A 628 30.65 8.60 -17.36
CA ILE A 628 29.77 9.35 -16.44
C ILE A 628 30.53 9.83 -15.19
N PHE A 629 31.49 9.02 -14.72
CA PHE A 629 32.34 9.32 -13.55
C PHE A 629 33.67 9.99 -13.92
N GLY A 630 33.90 10.33 -15.19
CA GLY A 630 35.14 10.93 -15.66
C GLY A 630 36.35 9.97 -15.72
N LEU A 631 36.13 8.66 -15.59
CA LEU A 631 37.19 7.63 -15.56
C LEU A 631 37.51 7.03 -16.95
N SER A 632 36.84 7.51 -18.01
CA SER A 632 37.06 7.04 -19.38
C SER A 632 38.07 7.92 -20.13
N GLU A 633 39.08 7.30 -20.75
CA GLU A 633 40.10 7.99 -21.53
C GLU A 633 39.56 8.54 -22.85
N VAL A 634 39.91 9.79 -23.20
CA VAL A 634 39.63 10.36 -24.53
C VAL A 634 40.33 9.58 -25.66
N LYS A 635 41.44 8.90 -25.37
CA LYS A 635 42.16 8.02 -26.30
C LYS A 635 41.32 6.83 -26.80
N SER A 636 40.23 6.48 -26.09
CA SER A 636 39.28 5.44 -26.53
C SER A 636 38.58 5.74 -27.86
N VAL A 637 38.59 7.00 -28.31
CA VAL A 637 37.97 7.47 -29.57
C VAL A 637 38.94 7.37 -30.76
N VAL A 638 40.25 7.39 -30.50
CA VAL A 638 41.32 7.38 -31.51
C VAL A 638 41.35 6.05 -32.27
N ILE A 639 41.58 6.12 -33.58
CA ILE A 639 41.79 4.97 -34.47
C ILE A 639 43.23 5.03 -35.01
N ASN A 640 43.90 3.89 -35.16
CA ASN A 640 45.26 3.82 -35.71
C ASN A 640 45.34 4.02 -37.25
N TYR A 641 44.21 4.35 -37.91
CA TYR A 641 44.09 4.55 -39.35
C TYR A 641 43.69 5.99 -39.67
N ASN A 642 44.05 6.46 -40.87
CA ASN A 642 43.79 7.84 -41.35
C ASN A 642 42.29 8.16 -41.60
N HIS A 643 41.34 7.41 -41.05
CA HIS A 643 39.89 7.61 -41.18
C HIS A 643 39.39 8.76 -40.26
N LYS A 644 40.00 9.93 -40.41
CA LYS A 644 39.82 11.10 -39.53
C LYS A 644 38.38 11.62 -39.49
N PHE A 645 37.56 11.35 -40.52
CA PHE A 645 36.13 11.63 -40.49
C PHE A 645 35.41 10.85 -39.38
N ILE A 646 35.67 9.54 -39.25
CA ILE A 646 35.05 8.68 -38.23
C ILE A 646 35.56 9.07 -36.84
N GLU A 647 36.85 9.36 -36.70
CA GLU A 647 37.43 9.88 -35.45
C GLU A 647 36.74 11.19 -35.02
N ASN A 648 36.56 12.15 -35.93
CA ASN A 648 35.85 13.40 -35.67
C ASN A 648 34.39 13.18 -35.25
N ILE A 649 33.65 12.30 -35.94
CA ILE A 649 32.26 11.96 -35.55
C ILE A 649 32.24 11.30 -34.17
N GLY A 650 33.21 10.44 -33.85
CA GLY A 650 33.37 9.85 -32.52
C GLY A 650 33.62 10.89 -31.43
N TYR A 651 34.50 11.88 -31.66
CA TYR A 651 34.70 12.98 -30.72
C TYR A 651 33.43 13.81 -30.52
N VAL A 652 32.68 14.09 -31.59
CA VAL A 652 31.42 14.84 -31.50
C VAL A 652 30.38 14.05 -30.70
N LEU A 653 30.16 12.77 -31.02
CA LEU A 653 29.19 11.93 -30.30
C LEU A 653 29.56 11.74 -28.82
N TYR A 654 30.83 11.49 -28.53
CA TYR A 654 31.32 11.35 -27.15
C TYR A 654 31.29 12.68 -26.37
N GLY A 655 31.60 13.80 -27.05
CA GLY A 655 31.48 15.14 -26.47
C GLY A 655 30.04 15.51 -26.13
N VAL A 656 29.11 15.32 -27.08
CA VAL A 656 27.67 15.55 -26.88
C VAL A 656 27.13 14.64 -25.79
N TYR A 657 27.51 13.34 -25.77
CA TYR A 657 27.16 12.42 -24.70
C TYR A 657 27.56 12.96 -23.32
N ASN A 658 28.80 13.41 -23.14
CA ASN A 658 29.26 13.95 -21.86
C ASN A 658 28.52 15.24 -21.48
N VAL A 659 28.24 16.15 -22.42
CA VAL A 659 27.43 17.35 -22.16
C VAL A 659 26.01 16.96 -21.74
N THR A 660 25.33 16.07 -22.47
CA THR A 660 23.96 15.67 -22.13
C THR A 660 23.87 14.89 -20.83
N MET A 661 24.77 13.93 -20.59
CA MET A 661 24.70 13.06 -19.41
C MET A 661 25.23 13.74 -18.15
N VAL A 662 26.40 14.38 -18.22
CA VAL A 662 27.10 14.93 -17.04
C VAL A 662 26.70 16.37 -16.76
N ILE A 663 26.50 17.22 -17.78
CA ILE A 663 26.14 18.63 -17.54
C ILE A 663 24.62 18.82 -17.44
N VAL A 664 23.82 18.16 -18.29
CA VAL A 664 22.36 18.34 -18.24
C VAL A 664 21.71 17.36 -17.25
N LEU A 665 21.77 16.05 -17.51
CA LEU A 665 20.98 15.07 -16.76
C LEU A 665 21.42 14.92 -15.29
N LEU A 666 22.73 14.95 -14.99
CA LEU A 666 23.22 14.85 -13.61
C LEU A 666 22.85 16.10 -12.77
N ASN A 667 22.95 17.31 -13.34
CA ASN A 667 22.53 18.53 -12.63
C ASN A 667 21.01 18.60 -12.46
N MET A 668 20.22 18.16 -13.44
CA MET A 668 18.77 18.01 -13.28
C MET A 668 18.42 16.98 -12.20
N LEU A 669 19.16 15.86 -12.12
CA LEU A 669 18.97 14.86 -11.07
C LEU A 669 19.25 15.43 -9.68
N ILE A 670 20.32 16.20 -9.49
CA ILE A 670 20.63 16.89 -8.22
C ILE A 670 19.51 17.87 -7.85
N ALA A 671 19.04 18.69 -8.80
CA ALA A 671 17.97 19.65 -8.56
C ALA A 671 16.66 18.97 -8.14
N MET A 672 16.28 17.86 -8.82
CA MET A 672 15.10 17.08 -8.47
C MET A 672 15.24 16.40 -7.09
N ILE A 673 16.40 15.82 -6.78
CA ILE A 673 16.66 15.21 -5.47
C ILE A 673 16.52 16.26 -4.35
N ASN A 674 17.04 17.47 -4.54
CA ASN A 674 16.94 18.54 -3.53
C ASN A 674 15.47 18.96 -3.30
N SER A 675 14.68 19.13 -4.37
CA SER A 675 13.25 19.48 -4.26
C SER A 675 12.46 18.36 -3.56
N SER A 676 12.66 17.11 -3.96
CA SER A 676 11.99 15.96 -3.33
C SER A 676 12.45 15.76 -1.88
N PHE A 677 13.73 15.99 -1.55
CA PHE A 677 14.21 15.88 -0.18
C PHE A 677 13.52 16.88 0.74
N GLN A 678 13.38 18.15 0.32
CA GLN A 678 12.67 19.19 1.09
C GLN A 678 11.19 18.82 1.34
N GLU A 679 10.46 18.42 0.30
CA GLU A 679 9.05 17.96 0.43
C GLU A 679 8.88 16.75 1.36
N ILE A 680 9.91 15.92 1.52
CA ILE A 680 9.89 14.73 2.40
C ILE A 680 10.36 15.07 3.82
N GLU A 681 11.23 16.07 3.98
CA GLU A 681 11.77 16.49 5.28
C GLU A 681 10.67 17.08 6.19
N ASP A 682 9.75 17.86 5.62
CA ASP A 682 8.62 18.47 6.35
C ASP A 682 7.73 17.45 7.08
N ASP A 683 7.53 16.25 6.51
CA ASP A 683 6.74 15.16 7.11
C ASP A 683 7.61 14.12 7.87
N ALA A 684 8.94 14.22 7.82
CA ALA A 684 9.85 13.10 8.14
C ALA A 684 9.71 12.51 9.55
N ASP A 685 9.37 13.31 10.56
CA ASP A 685 9.17 12.82 11.93
C ASP A 685 7.91 11.93 12.07
N VAL A 686 6.80 12.31 11.44
CA VAL A 686 5.57 11.50 11.40
C VAL A 686 5.85 10.15 10.75
N GLU A 687 6.67 10.15 9.70
CA GLU A 687 6.98 8.97 8.91
C GLU A 687 8.03 8.07 9.57
N TRP A 688 9.01 8.66 10.24
CA TRP A 688 9.90 7.94 11.13
C TRP A 688 9.13 7.27 12.28
N LYS A 689 8.23 7.98 12.96
CA LYS A 689 7.38 7.41 14.03
C LYS A 689 6.51 6.26 13.53
N PHE A 690 5.97 6.36 12.30
CA PHE A 690 5.25 5.27 11.65
C PHE A 690 6.15 4.06 11.34
N ALA A 691 7.32 4.28 10.72
CA ALA A 691 8.27 3.21 10.42
C ALA A 691 8.80 2.52 11.69
N ARG A 692 9.08 3.30 12.74
CA ARG A 692 9.47 2.82 14.08
C ARG A 692 8.37 1.99 14.72
N ALA A 693 7.10 2.40 14.61
CA ALA A 693 5.97 1.61 15.09
C ALA A 693 5.85 0.28 14.32
N LYS A 694 5.94 0.30 12.98
CA LYS A 694 5.95 -0.92 12.14
C LYS A 694 7.08 -1.88 12.56
N LEU A 695 8.28 -1.36 12.82
CA LEU A 695 9.40 -2.14 13.36
C LEU A 695 9.06 -2.76 14.73
N TRP A 696 8.53 -1.98 15.68
CA TRP A 696 8.18 -2.48 17.02
C TRP A 696 7.10 -3.56 16.99
N PHE A 697 6.09 -3.40 16.12
CA PHE A 697 5.02 -4.38 15.96
C PHE A 697 5.52 -5.78 15.57
N SER A 698 6.60 -5.87 14.78
CA SER A 698 7.22 -7.16 14.43
C SER A 698 7.77 -7.95 15.61
N TYR A 699 8.05 -7.31 16.75
CA TYR A 699 8.55 -7.93 17.98
C TYR A 699 7.49 -8.11 19.08
N PHE A 700 6.33 -7.45 18.96
CA PHE A 700 5.20 -7.57 19.90
C PHE A 700 4.55 -8.96 19.87
N GLU A 701 4.48 -9.59 18.70
CA GLU A 701 3.93 -10.94 18.55
C GLU A 701 4.79 -11.97 19.32
N GLU A 702 4.19 -13.03 19.86
CA GLU A 702 4.89 -13.95 20.77
C GLU A 702 6.02 -14.77 20.10
N GLY A 703 6.07 -14.79 18.77
CA GLY A 703 7.14 -15.40 17.98
C GLY A 703 8.51 -14.75 18.17
N ARG A 704 9.52 -15.34 17.51
CA ARG A 704 10.89 -14.79 17.36
C ARG A 704 11.59 -14.40 18.67
N THR A 705 11.39 -15.17 19.74
CA THR A 705 12.04 -14.93 21.05
C THR A 705 13.54 -15.22 21.07
N LEU A 706 14.01 -16.14 20.21
CA LEU A 706 15.42 -16.49 20.10
C LEU A 706 16.02 -15.91 18.81
N PRO A 707 17.21 -15.28 18.88
CA PRO A 707 17.94 -14.86 17.70
C PRO A 707 18.54 -16.05 16.94
N VAL A 708 18.98 -15.78 15.71
CA VAL A 708 19.89 -16.65 14.97
C VAL A 708 21.21 -16.82 15.76
N PRO A 709 21.93 -17.95 15.69
CA PRO A 709 21.55 -19.26 15.12
C PRO A 709 20.65 -20.07 16.07
N PHE A 710 20.44 -19.61 17.30
CA PHE A 710 19.71 -20.32 18.37
C PHE A 710 18.24 -20.63 18.03
N ASN A 711 17.65 -19.96 17.04
CA ASN A 711 16.37 -20.29 16.40
C ASN A 711 16.31 -21.69 15.74
N LEU A 712 17.46 -22.32 15.45
CA LEU A 712 17.52 -23.67 14.87
C LEU A 712 17.18 -24.79 15.86
N VAL A 713 17.49 -24.61 17.14
CA VAL A 713 17.16 -25.60 18.18
C VAL A 713 15.70 -25.40 18.58
N PRO A 714 14.80 -26.36 18.30
CA PRO A 714 13.38 -26.20 18.61
C PRO A 714 13.19 -26.28 20.13
N SER A 715 12.48 -25.29 20.69
CA SER A 715 12.05 -25.35 22.08
C SER A 715 11.18 -26.59 22.36
N PRO A 716 11.17 -27.14 23.59
CA PRO A 716 10.31 -28.27 23.95
C PRO A 716 8.82 -28.01 23.65
N LYS A 717 8.37 -26.76 23.81
CA LYS A 717 7.00 -26.34 23.43
C LYS A 717 6.75 -26.47 21.92
N SER A 718 7.68 -26.01 21.08
CA SER A 718 7.53 -26.16 19.62
C SER A 718 7.55 -27.62 19.17
N LEU A 719 8.34 -28.49 19.82
CA LEU A 719 8.28 -29.94 19.56
C LEU A 719 6.92 -30.52 19.94
N PHE A 720 6.37 -30.13 21.11
CA PHE A 720 5.03 -30.57 21.54
C PHE A 720 3.93 -30.09 20.57
N TYR A 721 3.94 -28.82 20.15
CA TYR A 721 2.99 -28.30 19.15
C TYR A 721 3.17 -28.93 17.76
N LEU A 722 4.40 -29.24 17.35
CA LEU A 722 4.70 -29.93 16.09
C LEU A 722 4.21 -31.38 16.13
N LEU A 723 4.40 -32.10 17.25
CA LEU A 723 3.82 -33.42 17.48
C LEU A 723 2.29 -33.39 17.52
N LEU A 724 1.68 -32.36 18.11
CA LEU A 724 0.23 -32.15 18.09
C LEU A 724 -0.30 -31.85 16.68
N ARG A 725 0.38 -31.01 15.90
CA ARG A 725 0.05 -30.76 14.48
C ARG A 725 0.23 -32.01 13.63
N LEU A 726 1.31 -32.76 13.80
CA LEU A 726 1.53 -34.06 13.13
C LEU A 726 0.45 -35.06 13.52
N LYS A 727 0.11 -35.19 14.81
CA LYS A 727 -0.98 -36.06 15.27
C LYS A 727 -2.33 -35.64 14.70
N LYS A 728 -2.59 -34.33 14.59
CA LYS A 728 -3.82 -33.80 13.97
C LYS A 728 -3.85 -34.03 12.46
N TRP A 729 -2.74 -33.84 11.76
CA TRP A 729 -2.61 -34.06 10.32
C TRP A 729 -2.69 -35.56 9.96
N ILE A 730 -2.07 -36.43 10.76
CA ILE A 730 -2.22 -37.90 10.68
C ILE A 730 -3.67 -38.29 10.98
N SER A 731 -4.33 -37.66 11.98
CA SER A 731 -5.76 -37.88 12.26
C SER A 731 -6.65 -37.42 11.11
N GLU A 732 -6.36 -36.31 10.46
CA GLU A 732 -7.09 -35.79 9.30
C GLU A 732 -6.88 -36.68 8.07
N LEU A 733 -5.66 -37.18 7.83
CA LEU A 733 -5.35 -38.21 6.82
C LEU A 733 -6.11 -39.52 7.10
N PHE A 734 -6.10 -40.02 8.33
CA PHE A 734 -6.85 -41.23 8.70
C PHE A 734 -8.37 -41.04 8.62
N GLN A 735 -8.90 -39.85 8.94
CA GLN A 735 -10.33 -39.54 8.78
C GLN A 735 -10.73 -39.38 7.30
N GLY A 736 -9.86 -38.80 6.46
CA GLY A 736 -10.05 -38.76 5.01
C GLY A 736 -10.12 -40.18 4.41
N HIS A 737 -9.20 -41.05 4.81
CA HIS A 737 -9.21 -42.47 4.41
C HIS A 737 -10.47 -43.20 4.91
N LYS A 738 -10.98 -42.87 6.11
CA LYS A 738 -12.20 -43.45 6.66
C LYS A 738 -13.47 -42.98 5.92
N LYS A 739 -13.52 -41.73 5.45
CA LYS A 739 -14.63 -41.20 4.64
C LYS A 739 -14.67 -41.82 3.25
N GLY A 740 -13.53 -41.93 2.55
CA GLY A 740 -13.48 -42.60 1.24
C GLY A 740 -14.02 -44.04 1.30
N PHE A 741 -13.58 -44.81 2.30
CA PHE A 741 -14.07 -46.18 2.52
C PHE A 741 -15.57 -46.27 2.84
N GLN A 742 -16.17 -45.20 3.36
CA GLN A 742 -17.59 -45.14 3.72
C GLN A 742 -18.45 -44.71 2.52
N GLU A 743 -17.97 -43.79 1.68
CA GLU A 743 -18.59 -43.43 0.39
C GLU A 743 -18.55 -44.60 -0.61
N ASP A 744 -17.45 -45.35 -0.68
CA ASP A 744 -17.35 -46.58 -1.50
C ASP A 744 -18.29 -47.70 -1.01
N ALA A 745 -18.51 -47.80 0.30
CA ALA A 745 -19.48 -48.74 0.88
C ALA A 745 -20.94 -48.34 0.57
N GLU A 746 -21.26 -47.05 0.56
CA GLU A 746 -22.59 -46.54 0.19
C GLU A 746 -22.86 -46.63 -1.32
N MET A 747 -21.86 -46.38 -2.18
CA MET A 747 -21.98 -46.62 -3.62
C MET A 747 -22.19 -48.11 -3.93
N ASN A 748 -21.49 -49.03 -3.26
CA ASN A 748 -21.73 -50.47 -3.43
C ASN A 748 -23.14 -50.89 -2.96
N LYS A 749 -23.67 -50.32 -1.86
CA LYS A 749 -25.07 -50.56 -1.46
C LYS A 749 -26.08 -50.05 -2.50
N ARG A 750 -25.86 -48.86 -3.09
CA ARG A 750 -26.72 -48.33 -4.17
C ARG A 750 -26.68 -49.20 -5.43
N ASN A 751 -25.52 -49.76 -5.79
CA ASN A 751 -25.40 -50.67 -6.93
C ASN A 751 -26.08 -52.04 -6.68
N PHE A 752 -26.04 -52.57 -5.45
CA PHE A 752 -26.83 -53.76 -5.09
C PHE A 752 -28.34 -53.49 -5.16
N GLY A 753 -28.81 -52.32 -4.67
CA GLY A 753 -30.23 -51.95 -4.74
C GLY A 753 -30.79 -51.87 -6.17
N LYS A 754 -30.00 -51.35 -7.12
CA LYS A 754 -30.40 -51.30 -8.54
C LYS A 754 -30.51 -52.68 -9.21
N LYS A 755 -29.81 -53.70 -8.71
CA LYS A 755 -29.82 -55.05 -9.32
C LYS A 755 -31.12 -55.82 -9.08
N TYR A 756 -31.87 -55.48 -8.03
CA TYR A 756 -33.16 -56.12 -7.70
C TYR A 756 -34.38 -55.47 -8.35
N MET A 757 -34.30 -54.21 -8.80
CA MET A 757 -35.42 -53.55 -9.50
C MET A 757 -35.53 -53.89 -11.00
N ILE A 758 -34.53 -54.57 -11.60
CA ILE A 758 -34.48 -54.83 -13.05
C ILE A 758 -35.17 -56.15 -13.45
N PHE A 759 -35.53 -57.00 -12.49
CA PHE A 759 -36.15 -58.32 -12.74
C PHE A 759 -37.68 -58.37 -12.55
N GLY A 760 -38.34 -57.22 -12.41
CA GLY A 760 -39.73 -57.11 -11.98
C GLY A 760 -40.70 -56.43 -12.94
N ALA A 761 -40.51 -56.55 -14.27
CA ALA A 761 -41.50 -56.13 -15.27
C ALA A 761 -41.26 -56.81 -16.63
N LEU A 762 -42.01 -57.88 -16.92
CA LEU A 762 -42.41 -58.24 -18.29
C LEU A 762 -43.91 -57.98 -18.44
N PRO A 763 -44.41 -57.66 -19.65
CA PRO A 763 -45.77 -57.19 -19.86
C PRO A 763 -46.74 -58.33 -20.21
N ASP A 764 -48.01 -58.17 -19.86
CA ASP A 764 -49.13 -58.84 -20.52
C ASP A 764 -50.42 -58.01 -20.37
N VAL A 765 -51.07 -57.78 -21.52
CA VAL A 765 -52.47 -57.34 -21.77
C VAL A 765 -53.00 -56.09 -21.05
#